data_AF-A0A7W7Z9F5-F1
#
_entry.id   AF-A0A7W7Z9F5-F1
#
_cell.length_a   1.000
_cell.length_b   1.000
_cell.length_c   1.000
_cell.angle_alpha   90.00
_cell.angle_beta   90.00
_cell.angle_gamma   90.00
#
_symmetry.space_group_name_H-M   'P 1'
#
loop_
_entity.id
_entity.type
_entity.pdbx_description
1 polymer ?
#
loop_
_entity_poly.entity_id
_entity_poly.type
_entity_poly.pdbx_seq_one_letter_code
_entity_poly.pdbx_strand_id
1 'polypeptide(L)'
;MAHISLLGWLGLFLTLAGEVTALMQIRDLKRMLIASCIAELGYVLMGFGVGTLTGDTGAVMHLGYQMVMRALLLLAAWHLIRRTGSSKLDDLVGSVERFPFVSLMFGFGMFSVMGLSPFKGAFSKFIILYAAIENGDWLLAVGGTIASIIAAVYFIRTVQVVCFQRQSHGILKDKPISFFAITPRDAPMVVLALATIVMSLYPDPFLAMAATAAGMADHSALPEFETAWSAPVLLPYVGGFLLFVLGRFSPSLRSVGAAVIAAATFALVVFTLKSGDVGDYFALIFAGIGLAVTVYSIRYIAHSHAINRYFFFLFVMIGSLIGVATANHLGNFYLFWELMTWSSYLLVIHEQTDKALKAGMKYFLICTSGAYVMHLGILLLHTQLGTFELSEIAERASLLTPAMGWLIAATFLVGLGAKAGLFPLHSWLPDAHPVAPSSISAPMSGILTKAGILGIVKLLFAVFGAASFVHLDVFGGLTAPGVVLIVLGCVTFLIGEIQAYRQTDIKRLLAYSTLAQVGEITMVIGVGTYLALAGALVHVANHAIMKTLLFFCAGALIMRAKGQTLDALKGIGRKMPFTAFCMGIGLLAIMSVPPFGGFVGKFLMIYACVEAGQIPVAIVMLLGGVIGAMYYARILRVVFFAPYSGPEIAEAPLSMRIVLGALAALCVVNGLYPDAVLHLVLPVVDRLAAHSELTRAALPPLTMQWSLAAAIAALGAIAVYLLGRGRPLRAGVLSVGVMAAALIGVLVQTSSYDALSFWYAAAIVAMGGVNLCYSIGYMAHGHAQNRFFFYFLAMIAGLLGVTASGNLFSFFAFWELMSSWTLYLVISHDETAEALREGTKYFIFNFVGASVLFLGVTMLAATTGTFQIAELAAAVGKLQPAALLVPVSLIFIGFLMKAAQLPLRIDYQMHTVPAPTPVSGYISAVLLKVGPYGILKFFVVLGAGTTFAKLAAISPWMPNLMQVVAVIAAITLLYAGAMAVVQTGIKRLLIYSTVSQLGYILLGISLGTSLGIAGGLMHAANHMLLKDLLFLVAGCILAQAHITSLDELGGLGRKMPITFGIFLFAGLSLAGIPPLNGFGSKWLIYQAAFESGHYLLALAALMSSLFTLAAVLKFAHTAFMGQLSPVAAGMKEAPAVMLAPMLLLVAASVAVGVFPGLLLVPIAGIQASLGLEPVAANWLGGLPGSSPFNPLVLSLALVAVGLIGWLYYRIAGSTKVASYVHTGGVMNIPNARMHMPASALYETPERLIRLALRAEPAIESPSHD
;
A
#
# COMPACT_ATOMS: atom_id res chain seq x y z
N MET A 1 12.94 31.18 43.51
CA MET A 1 12.17 29.96 43.84
C MET A 1 11.19 30.35 44.93
N ALA A 2 9.89 30.29 44.68
CA ALA A 2 8.91 30.44 45.75
C ALA A 2 9.11 29.31 46.76
N HIS A 3 9.07 29.63 48.05
CA HIS A 3 9.15 28.61 49.10
C HIS A 3 7.80 27.89 49.16
N ILE A 4 7.71 26.69 48.55
CA ILE A 4 6.56 25.79 48.72
C ILE A 4 6.28 25.66 50.22
N SER A 5 5.03 25.93 50.63
CA SER A 5 4.65 25.89 52.04
C SER A 5 4.81 24.48 52.63
N LEU A 6 5.00 24.39 53.95
CA LEU A 6 5.03 23.09 54.65
C LEU A 6 3.76 22.27 54.37
N LEU A 7 2.62 22.97 54.26
CA LEU A 7 1.32 22.36 53.95
C LEU A 7 1.30 21.78 52.52
N GLY A 8 1.87 22.50 51.54
CA GLY A 8 2.00 22.03 50.16
C GLY A 8 2.91 20.81 50.05
N TRP A 9 4.06 20.81 50.73
CA TRP A 9 4.96 19.66 50.79
C TRP A 9 4.32 18.44 51.47
N LEU A 10 3.60 18.65 52.57
CA LEU A 10 2.85 17.60 53.25
C LEU A 10 1.76 17.04 52.34
N GLY A 11 1.02 17.90 51.64
CA GLY A 11 0.00 17.52 50.66
C GLY A 11 0.58 16.67 49.54
N LEU A 12 1.69 17.09 48.93
CA LEU A 12 2.37 16.33 47.87
C LEU A 12 2.87 14.97 48.38
N PHE A 13 3.50 14.94 49.57
CA PHE A 13 3.97 13.69 50.18
C PHE A 13 2.81 12.73 50.42
N LEU A 14 1.71 13.19 51.03
CA LEU A 14 0.52 12.36 51.29
C LEU A 14 -0.12 11.87 50.00
N THR A 15 -0.14 12.71 48.95
CA THR A 15 -0.64 12.33 47.63
C THR A 15 0.19 11.18 47.05
N LEU A 16 1.50 11.37 46.89
CA LEU A 16 2.39 10.36 46.29
C LEU A 16 2.48 9.09 47.14
N ALA A 17 2.70 9.22 48.45
CA ALA A 17 2.77 8.08 49.36
C ALA A 17 1.44 7.33 49.43
N GLY A 18 0.31 8.05 49.41
CA GLY A 18 -1.03 7.48 49.36
C GLY A 18 -1.28 6.67 48.09
N GLU A 19 -0.98 7.22 46.91
CA GLU A 19 -1.15 6.53 45.63
C GLU A 19 -0.24 5.29 45.51
N VAL A 20 1.03 5.40 45.92
CA VAL A 20 1.96 4.26 45.94
C VAL A 20 1.49 3.19 46.92
N THR A 21 1.02 3.59 48.12
CA THR A 21 0.49 2.66 49.12
C THR A 21 -0.76 1.96 48.60
N ALA A 22 -1.67 2.69 47.93
CA ALA A 22 -2.85 2.11 47.30
C ALA A 22 -2.45 1.07 46.24
N LEU A 23 -1.46 1.39 45.39
CA LEU A 23 -0.94 0.46 44.39
C LEU A 23 -0.30 -0.79 45.03
N MET A 24 0.49 -0.64 46.09
CA MET A 24 1.07 -1.77 46.83
C MET A 24 0.00 -2.65 47.50
N GLN A 25 -1.12 -2.04 47.90
CA GLN A 25 -2.23 -2.69 48.59
C GLN A 25 -3.37 -3.11 47.65
N ILE A 26 -3.15 -3.10 46.32
CA ILE A 26 -4.15 -3.41 45.29
C ILE A 26 -4.86 -4.76 45.46
N ARG A 27 -4.26 -5.70 46.21
CA ARG A 27 -4.85 -7.01 46.51
C ARG A 27 -5.97 -6.95 47.56
N ASP A 28 -6.05 -5.91 48.38
CA ASP A 28 -7.08 -5.72 49.41
C ASP A 28 -7.83 -4.40 49.15
N LEU A 29 -9.06 -4.52 48.66
CA LEU A 29 -9.91 -3.41 48.25
C LEU A 29 -10.12 -2.41 49.39
N LYS A 30 -10.30 -2.88 50.63
CA LYS A 30 -10.55 -2.00 51.78
C LYS A 30 -9.33 -1.13 52.05
N ARG A 31 -8.15 -1.74 52.10
CA ARG A 31 -6.90 -1.03 52.40
C ARG A 31 -6.50 -0.08 51.27
N MET A 32 -6.63 -0.54 50.02
CA MET A 32 -6.42 0.28 48.82
C MET A 32 -7.31 1.53 48.82
N LEU A 33 -8.61 1.39 49.10
CA LEU A 33 -9.53 2.54 49.13
C LEU A 33 -9.18 3.53 50.25
N ILE A 34 -8.75 3.06 51.43
CA ILE A 34 -8.29 3.94 52.53
C ILE A 34 -7.04 4.72 52.10
N ALA A 35 -6.04 4.04 51.53
CA ALA A 35 -4.83 4.69 51.04
C ALA A 35 -5.14 5.72 49.93
N SER A 36 -6.05 5.37 49.02
CA SER A 36 -6.54 6.29 47.98
C SER A 36 -7.29 7.49 48.56
N CYS A 37 -8.04 7.35 49.67
CA CYS A 37 -8.65 8.50 50.35
C CYS A 37 -7.60 9.45 50.95
N ILE A 38 -6.51 8.90 51.52
CA ILE A 38 -5.39 9.70 52.04
C ILE A 38 -4.73 10.48 50.89
N ALA A 39 -4.58 9.86 49.71
CA ALA A 39 -4.01 10.50 48.55
C ALA A 39 -4.83 11.74 48.10
N GLU A 40 -6.16 11.62 48.04
CA GLU A 40 -7.02 12.77 47.66
C GLU A 40 -7.08 13.85 48.74
N LEU A 41 -6.99 13.48 50.03
CA LEU A 41 -6.79 14.48 51.08
C LEU A 41 -5.46 15.23 50.87
N GLY A 42 -4.43 14.52 50.39
CA GLY A 42 -3.19 15.11 49.93
C GLY A 42 -3.40 16.20 48.87
N TYR A 43 -4.24 15.97 47.85
CA TYR A 43 -4.58 17.00 46.85
C TYR A 43 -5.27 18.23 47.47
N VAL A 44 -6.19 18.02 48.41
CA VAL A 44 -6.85 19.13 49.13
C VAL A 44 -5.82 19.97 49.90
N LEU A 45 -4.92 19.33 50.64
CA LEU A 45 -3.83 20.01 51.36
C LEU A 45 -2.84 20.68 50.40
N MET A 46 -2.60 20.08 49.23
CA MET A 46 -1.80 20.68 48.18
C MET A 46 -2.43 22.00 47.70
N GLY A 47 -3.74 22.03 47.44
CA GLY A 47 -4.47 23.23 47.03
C GLY A 47 -4.42 24.35 48.05
N PHE A 48 -4.74 24.07 49.32
CA PHE A 48 -4.58 25.06 50.41
C PHE A 48 -3.10 25.46 50.61
N GLY A 49 -2.19 24.54 50.35
CA GLY A 49 -0.75 24.73 50.49
C GLY A 49 -0.13 25.63 49.43
N VAL A 50 -0.81 25.88 48.30
CA VAL A 50 -0.38 26.88 47.30
C VAL A 50 -0.46 28.30 47.88
N GLY A 51 -1.44 28.56 48.76
CA GLY A 51 -1.62 29.87 49.39
C GLY A 51 -2.25 30.92 48.46
N THR A 52 -3.02 30.49 47.45
CA THR A 52 -3.79 31.36 46.55
C THR A 52 -5.28 31.04 46.64
N LEU A 53 -6.14 32.05 46.44
CA LEU A 53 -7.60 31.85 46.44
C LEU A 53 -8.06 30.83 45.38
N THR A 54 -7.35 30.75 44.25
CA THR A 54 -7.58 29.74 43.20
C THR A 54 -7.27 28.34 43.72
N GLY A 55 -6.15 28.16 44.44
CA GLY A 55 -5.78 26.90 45.09
C GLY A 55 -6.79 26.48 46.15
N ASP A 56 -7.24 27.42 46.99
CA ASP A 56 -8.26 27.21 48.01
C ASP A 56 -9.60 26.81 47.39
N THR A 57 -10.02 27.48 46.32
CA THR A 57 -11.23 27.15 45.54
C THR A 57 -11.15 25.72 45.01
N GLY A 58 -10.03 25.36 44.38
CA GLY A 58 -9.78 24.02 43.88
C GLY A 58 -9.81 22.97 44.99
N ALA A 59 -9.24 23.26 46.16
CA ALA A 59 -9.23 22.38 47.32
C ALA A 59 -10.64 22.13 47.87
N VAL A 60 -11.45 23.18 48.04
CA VAL A 60 -12.84 23.09 48.52
C VAL A 60 -13.71 22.32 47.50
N MET A 61 -13.58 22.64 46.22
CA MET A 61 -14.28 21.95 45.14
C MET A 61 -13.90 20.47 45.11
N HIS A 62 -12.61 20.16 45.23
CA HIS A 62 -12.13 18.78 45.24
C HIS A 62 -12.65 18.01 46.44
N LEU A 63 -12.64 18.61 47.64
CA LEU A 63 -13.21 18.00 48.83
C LEU A 63 -14.69 17.66 48.64
N GLY A 64 -15.50 18.57 48.08
CA GLY A 64 -16.92 18.29 47.86
C GLY A 64 -17.18 17.23 46.78
N TYR A 65 -16.42 17.21 45.68
CA TYR A 65 -16.48 16.09 44.73
C TYR A 65 -16.13 14.77 45.40
N GLN A 66 -15.05 14.73 46.16
CA GLN A 66 -14.59 13.50 46.83
C GLN A 66 -15.58 13.04 47.91
N MET A 67 -16.23 13.95 48.64
CA MET A 67 -17.27 13.57 49.60
C MET A 67 -18.42 12.81 48.92
N VAL A 68 -18.93 13.28 47.79
CA VAL A 68 -20.05 12.64 47.08
C VAL A 68 -19.60 11.38 46.33
N MET A 69 -18.56 11.50 45.50
CA MET A 69 -18.08 10.43 44.63
C MET A 69 -17.45 9.28 45.43
N ARG A 70 -16.69 9.57 46.50
CA ARG A 70 -16.16 8.50 47.36
C ARG A 70 -17.20 7.92 48.29
N ALA A 71 -18.20 8.68 48.74
CA ALA A 71 -19.31 8.09 49.48
C ALA A 71 -20.03 7.02 48.64
N LEU A 72 -20.27 7.31 47.35
CA LEU A 72 -20.83 6.34 46.41
C LEU A 72 -19.93 5.10 46.30
N LEU A 73 -18.63 5.33 46.06
CA LEU A 73 -17.65 4.27 45.90
C LEU A 73 -17.51 3.38 47.15
N LEU A 74 -17.35 3.98 48.33
CA LEU A 74 -17.19 3.29 49.60
C LEU A 74 -18.46 2.54 49.98
N LEU A 75 -19.65 3.10 49.73
CA LEU A 75 -20.92 2.43 49.99
C LEU A 75 -21.11 1.21 49.09
N ALA A 76 -20.76 1.32 47.80
CA ALA A 76 -20.79 0.21 46.86
C ALA A 76 -19.75 -0.86 47.23
N ALA A 77 -18.53 -0.45 47.57
CA ALA A 77 -17.46 -1.36 48.02
C ALA A 77 -17.84 -2.08 49.31
N TRP A 78 -18.41 -1.38 50.30
CA TRP A 78 -18.90 -1.96 51.55
C TRP A 78 -19.98 -3.00 51.30
N HIS A 79 -20.94 -2.73 50.41
CA HIS A 79 -21.95 -3.70 50.02
C HIS A 79 -21.33 -4.95 49.39
N LEU A 80 -20.36 -4.80 48.48
CA LEU A 80 -19.67 -5.92 47.83
C LEU A 80 -18.87 -6.75 48.83
N ILE A 81 -18.11 -6.10 49.74
CA ILE A 81 -17.30 -6.76 50.77
C ILE A 81 -18.20 -7.49 51.76
N ARG A 82 -19.27 -6.85 52.23
CA ARG A 82 -20.19 -7.45 53.21
C ARG A 82 -20.93 -8.65 52.65
N ARG A 83 -21.35 -8.60 51.37
CA ARG A 83 -22.03 -9.72 50.72
C ARG A 83 -21.08 -10.86 50.34
N THR A 84 -19.85 -10.53 49.94
CA THR A 84 -18.84 -11.54 49.58
C THR A 84 -18.13 -12.13 50.81
N GLY A 85 -18.10 -11.42 51.93
CA GLY A 85 -17.40 -11.82 53.16
C GLY A 85 -15.88 -11.61 53.12
N SER A 86 -15.34 -11.02 52.04
CA SER A 86 -13.90 -10.78 51.86
C SER A 86 -13.65 -9.43 51.22
N SER A 87 -12.56 -8.78 51.62
CA SER A 87 -12.04 -7.56 50.98
C SER A 87 -10.92 -7.83 49.98
N LYS A 88 -10.49 -9.08 49.80
CA LYS A 88 -9.48 -9.43 48.81
C LYS A 88 -10.04 -9.26 47.41
N LEU A 89 -9.29 -8.62 46.54
CA LEU A 89 -9.73 -8.28 45.19
C LEU A 89 -10.03 -9.55 44.36
N ASP A 90 -9.25 -10.61 44.52
CA ASP A 90 -9.44 -11.87 43.81
C ASP A 90 -10.76 -12.59 44.21
N ASP A 91 -11.23 -12.41 45.45
CA ASP A 91 -12.50 -12.99 45.93
C ASP A 91 -13.73 -12.24 45.38
N LEU A 92 -13.53 -11.01 44.88
CA LEU A 92 -14.56 -10.16 44.29
C LEU A 92 -14.74 -10.38 42.77
N VAL A 93 -13.96 -11.28 42.15
CA VAL A 93 -14.18 -11.69 40.76
C VAL A 93 -15.61 -12.21 40.57
N GLY A 94 -16.25 -11.92 39.44
CA GLY A 94 -17.64 -12.29 39.18
C GLY A 94 -18.67 -11.48 39.97
N SER A 95 -18.29 -10.39 40.64
CA SER A 95 -19.23 -9.51 41.34
C SER A 95 -20.33 -8.97 40.42
N VAL A 96 -20.00 -8.65 39.17
CA VAL A 96 -21.00 -8.18 38.19
C VAL A 96 -22.09 -9.21 37.88
N GLU A 97 -21.81 -10.51 37.98
CA GLU A 97 -22.80 -11.57 37.75
C GLU A 97 -23.70 -11.77 38.98
N ARG A 98 -23.14 -11.53 40.17
CA ARG A 98 -23.84 -11.67 41.47
C ARG A 98 -24.66 -10.44 41.84
N PHE A 99 -24.07 -9.25 41.69
CA PHE A 99 -24.56 -7.95 42.15
C PHE A 99 -24.42 -6.87 41.06
N PRO A 100 -25.08 -7.01 39.91
CA PRO A 100 -24.80 -6.20 38.72
C PRO A 100 -25.04 -4.69 38.92
N PHE A 101 -26.06 -4.31 39.69
CA PHE A 101 -26.32 -2.89 40.02
C PHE A 101 -25.21 -2.29 40.89
N VAL A 102 -24.84 -2.98 41.97
CA VAL A 102 -23.80 -2.52 42.91
C VAL A 102 -22.43 -2.46 42.22
N SER A 103 -22.10 -3.44 41.39
CA SER A 103 -20.87 -3.43 40.58
C SER A 103 -20.84 -2.30 39.55
N LEU A 104 -21.99 -1.93 38.97
CA LEU A 104 -22.09 -0.76 38.09
C LEU A 104 -21.88 0.55 38.86
N MET A 105 -22.51 0.70 40.03
CA MET A 105 -22.32 1.88 40.89
C MET A 105 -20.89 1.99 41.41
N PHE A 106 -20.26 0.85 41.76
CA PHE A 106 -18.84 0.79 42.11
C PHE A 106 -17.96 1.25 40.95
N GLY A 107 -18.19 0.72 39.75
CA GLY A 107 -17.45 1.12 38.55
C GLY A 107 -17.63 2.60 38.23
N PHE A 108 -18.87 3.10 38.27
CA PHE A 108 -19.19 4.51 38.05
C PHE A 108 -18.53 5.41 39.12
N GLY A 109 -18.55 5.01 40.39
CA GLY A 109 -17.86 5.71 41.48
C GLY A 109 -16.35 5.76 41.29
N MET A 110 -15.71 4.63 40.97
CA MET A 110 -14.26 4.56 40.69
C MET A 110 -13.85 5.50 39.55
N PHE A 111 -14.59 5.43 38.45
CA PHE A 111 -14.36 6.25 37.26
C PHE A 111 -14.60 7.74 37.55
N SER A 112 -15.65 8.08 38.31
CA SER A 112 -15.94 9.47 38.69
C SER A 112 -14.87 10.05 39.61
N VAL A 113 -14.40 9.29 40.61
CA VAL A 113 -13.29 9.69 41.52
C VAL A 113 -12.00 9.92 40.74
N MET A 114 -11.73 9.08 39.73
CA MET A 114 -10.60 9.25 38.82
C MET A 114 -10.72 10.51 37.95
N GLY A 115 -11.92 11.07 37.80
CA GLY A 115 -12.20 12.20 36.92
C GLY A 115 -12.61 11.78 35.49
N LEU A 116 -12.97 10.51 35.28
CA LEU A 116 -13.35 9.96 33.98
C LEU A 116 -14.74 9.33 34.05
N SER A 117 -15.80 10.07 33.74
CA SER A 117 -17.16 9.55 33.77
C SER A 117 -17.87 9.69 32.41
N PRO A 118 -18.91 8.89 32.12
CA PRO A 118 -19.74 9.11 30.94
C PRO A 118 -20.38 10.51 30.90
N PHE A 119 -20.48 11.20 32.04
CA PHE A 119 -21.22 12.46 32.25
C PHE A 119 -20.29 13.65 32.49
N LYS A 120 -19.11 13.66 31.87
CA LYS A 120 -17.98 14.57 32.11
C LYS A 120 -17.20 14.26 33.40
N GLY A 121 -15.99 14.79 33.49
CA GLY A 121 -15.04 14.52 34.58
C GLY A 121 -15.04 15.62 35.64
N ALA A 122 -14.59 15.29 36.86
CA ALA A 122 -14.32 16.31 37.89
C ALA A 122 -12.99 17.02 37.58
N PHE A 123 -13.04 18.32 37.27
CA PHE A 123 -11.84 19.12 36.95
C PHE A 123 -11.23 19.83 38.17
N SER A 124 -11.67 19.55 39.39
CA SER A 124 -11.13 20.22 40.59
C SER A 124 -9.62 19.99 40.78
N LYS A 125 -9.12 18.80 40.40
CA LYS A 125 -7.66 18.54 40.36
C LYS A 125 -6.96 19.50 39.40
N PHE A 126 -7.60 19.86 38.30
CA PHE A 126 -7.02 20.73 37.28
C PHE A 126 -6.85 22.15 37.81
N ILE A 127 -7.81 22.65 38.61
CA ILE A 127 -7.70 23.94 39.31
C ILE A 127 -6.53 23.93 40.30
N ILE A 128 -6.39 22.87 41.11
CA ILE A 128 -5.29 22.75 42.09
C ILE A 128 -3.93 22.76 41.38
N LEU A 129 -3.79 21.98 40.30
CA LEU A 129 -2.56 21.92 39.53
C LEU A 129 -2.27 23.25 38.81
N TYR A 130 -3.30 23.91 38.28
CA TYR A 130 -3.21 25.23 37.66
C TYR A 130 -2.69 26.27 38.68
N ALA A 131 -3.31 26.35 39.86
CA ALA A 131 -2.90 27.26 40.92
C ALA A 131 -1.44 27.05 41.34
N ALA A 132 -1.01 25.79 41.44
CA ALA A 132 0.39 25.46 41.72
C ALA A 132 1.35 25.94 40.62
N ILE A 133 0.99 25.79 39.34
CA ILE A 133 1.82 26.29 38.23
C ILE A 133 1.87 27.82 38.25
N GLU A 134 0.72 28.48 38.41
CA GLU A 134 0.57 29.94 38.44
C GLU A 134 1.43 30.56 39.56
N ASN A 135 1.46 29.93 40.75
CA ASN A 135 2.28 30.35 41.88
C ASN A 135 3.79 30.00 41.74
N GLY A 136 4.18 29.27 40.69
CA GLY A 136 5.55 28.83 40.46
C GLY A 136 5.98 27.59 41.27
N ASP A 137 5.04 26.84 41.84
CA ASP A 137 5.26 25.62 42.61
C ASP A 137 5.23 24.37 41.71
N TRP A 138 6.10 24.33 40.70
CA TRP A 138 6.15 23.30 39.66
C TRP A 138 6.19 21.86 40.16
N LEU A 139 6.85 21.64 41.31
CA LEU A 139 6.97 20.30 41.90
C LEU A 139 5.63 19.75 42.39
N LEU A 140 4.73 20.62 42.87
CA LEU A 140 3.37 20.21 43.26
C LEU A 140 2.57 19.76 42.03
N ALA A 141 2.66 20.52 40.92
CA ALA A 141 1.93 20.21 39.69
C ALA A 141 2.43 18.92 39.00
N VAL A 142 3.75 18.75 38.87
CA VAL A 142 4.36 17.54 38.32
C VAL A 142 4.08 16.33 39.22
N GLY A 143 4.23 16.51 40.53
CA GLY A 143 3.95 15.48 41.51
C GLY A 143 2.50 14.99 41.50
N GLY A 144 1.53 15.91 41.43
CA GLY A 144 0.12 15.56 41.25
C GLY A 144 -0.14 14.85 39.91
N THR A 145 0.49 15.28 38.83
CA THR A 145 0.36 14.58 37.54
C THR A 145 0.86 13.13 37.63
N ILE A 146 2.02 12.89 38.26
CA ILE A 146 2.57 11.55 38.50
C ILE A 146 1.63 10.74 39.40
N ALA A 147 1.09 11.33 40.46
CA ALA A 147 0.12 10.69 41.33
C ALA A 147 -1.12 10.21 40.55
N SER A 148 -1.67 11.04 39.66
CA SER A 148 -2.80 10.67 38.80
C SER A 148 -2.50 9.50 37.86
N ILE A 149 -1.26 9.43 37.33
CA ILE A 149 -0.79 8.32 36.51
C ILE A 149 -0.70 7.02 37.33
N ILE A 150 -0.14 7.08 38.54
CA ILE A 150 -0.06 5.93 39.46
C ILE A 150 -1.49 5.46 39.82
N ALA A 151 -2.38 6.41 40.09
CA ALA A 151 -3.77 6.13 40.46
C ALA A 151 -4.52 5.35 39.37
N ALA A 152 -4.32 5.73 38.10
CA ALA A 152 -4.94 5.09 36.95
C ALA A 152 -4.70 3.56 36.93
N VAL A 153 -3.54 3.09 37.41
CA VAL A 153 -3.15 1.67 37.43
C VAL A 153 -4.07 0.85 38.32
N TYR A 154 -4.26 1.25 39.58
CA TYR A 154 -5.11 0.48 40.49
C TYR A 154 -6.60 0.74 40.22
N PHE A 155 -6.98 1.94 39.75
CA PHE A 155 -8.37 2.21 39.37
C PHE A 155 -8.83 1.24 38.28
N ILE A 156 -8.10 1.18 37.16
CA ILE A 156 -8.50 0.33 36.04
C ILE A 156 -8.46 -1.16 36.40
N ARG A 157 -7.45 -1.60 37.16
CA ARG A 157 -7.33 -3.00 37.58
C ARG A 157 -8.49 -3.42 38.47
N THR A 158 -8.86 -2.57 39.42
CA THR A 158 -9.94 -2.85 40.36
C THR A 158 -11.30 -2.84 39.65
N VAL A 159 -11.55 -1.87 38.76
CA VAL A 159 -12.75 -1.85 37.92
C VAL A 159 -12.83 -3.10 37.05
N GLN A 160 -11.72 -3.55 36.44
CA GLN A 160 -11.72 -4.77 35.64
C GLN A 160 -12.12 -5.99 36.47
N VAL A 161 -11.52 -6.18 37.65
CA VAL A 161 -11.80 -7.34 38.49
C VAL A 161 -13.25 -7.35 38.98
N VAL A 162 -13.76 -6.22 39.46
CA VAL A 162 -15.10 -6.14 40.07
C VAL A 162 -16.21 -6.08 39.01
N CYS A 163 -16.01 -5.32 37.92
CA CYS A 163 -17.08 -5.00 36.97
C CYS A 163 -17.06 -5.83 35.69
N PHE A 164 -15.94 -6.45 35.33
CA PHE A 164 -15.78 -7.07 34.01
C PHE A 164 -15.22 -8.50 34.01
N GLN A 165 -14.43 -8.87 35.01
CA GLN A 165 -13.84 -10.20 35.10
C GLN A 165 -14.88 -11.22 35.58
N ARG A 166 -15.07 -12.27 34.80
CA ARG A 166 -16.01 -13.36 35.10
C ARG A 166 -15.32 -14.48 35.87
N GLN A 167 -16.08 -15.22 36.67
CA GLN A 167 -15.55 -16.29 37.51
C GLN A 167 -15.37 -17.58 36.69
N SER A 168 -14.20 -18.24 36.80
CA SER A 168 -13.87 -19.41 35.96
C SER A 168 -14.15 -20.77 36.60
N HIS A 169 -14.36 -20.88 37.92
CA HIS A 169 -14.60 -22.15 38.62
C HIS A 169 -15.60 -22.05 39.80
N GLY A 170 -16.60 -22.93 39.82
CA GLY A 170 -17.00 -23.76 40.98
C GLY A 170 -17.74 -23.18 42.18
N ILE A 171 -17.98 -21.86 42.31
CA ILE A 171 -18.66 -21.30 43.49
C ILE A 171 -19.77 -20.33 43.07
N LEU A 172 -20.85 -20.85 42.49
CA LEU A 172 -22.15 -20.17 42.54
C LEU A 172 -23.03 -20.97 43.52
N LYS A 173 -22.99 -20.61 44.81
CA LYS A 173 -24.01 -21.06 45.76
C LYS A 173 -25.24 -20.14 45.76
N ASP A 174 -25.10 -18.90 45.29
CA ASP A 174 -26.16 -17.90 45.28
C ASP A 174 -26.78 -17.73 43.89
N LYS A 175 -28.10 -17.55 43.84
CA LYS A 175 -28.83 -17.22 42.60
C LYS A 175 -28.48 -15.78 42.16
N PRO A 176 -28.24 -15.52 40.86
CA PRO A 176 -27.96 -14.19 40.35
C PRO A 176 -29.14 -13.25 40.62
N ILE A 177 -28.86 -12.07 41.19
CA ILE A 177 -29.87 -11.04 41.46
C ILE A 177 -30.11 -10.26 40.18
N SER A 178 -31.39 -10.06 39.81
CA SER A 178 -31.77 -9.23 38.66
C SER A 178 -31.23 -7.80 38.81
N PHE A 179 -30.73 -7.21 37.71
CA PHE A 179 -30.26 -5.82 37.65
C PHE A 179 -31.29 -4.81 38.20
N PHE A 180 -32.58 -5.12 38.05
CA PHE A 180 -33.69 -4.24 38.45
C PHE A 180 -34.26 -4.54 39.83
N ALA A 181 -33.69 -5.49 40.57
CA ALA A 181 -34.05 -5.71 41.96
C ALA A 181 -33.39 -4.62 42.85
N ILE A 182 -33.62 -3.34 42.52
CA ILE A 182 -33.21 -2.20 43.34
C ILE A 182 -34.08 -2.23 44.59
N THR A 183 -33.45 -2.41 45.73
CA THR A 183 -34.14 -2.41 47.02
C THR A 183 -34.12 -1.00 47.63
N PRO A 184 -35.00 -0.69 48.59
CA PRO A 184 -34.90 0.58 49.34
C PRO A 184 -33.52 0.80 50.00
N ARG A 185 -32.76 -0.28 50.27
CA ARG A 185 -31.39 -0.21 50.80
C ARG A 185 -30.36 0.29 49.78
N ASP A 186 -30.69 0.25 48.49
CA ASP A 186 -29.85 0.75 47.41
C ASP A 186 -30.11 2.24 47.09
N ALA A 187 -31.18 2.83 47.64
CA ALA A 187 -31.56 4.23 47.43
C ALA A 187 -30.44 5.24 47.70
N PRO A 188 -29.61 5.09 48.76
CA PRO A 188 -28.49 6.01 48.97
C PRO A 188 -27.45 5.98 47.84
N MET A 189 -27.19 4.82 47.24
CA MET A 189 -26.31 4.72 46.06
C MET A 189 -26.91 5.43 44.85
N VAL A 190 -28.22 5.32 44.64
CA VAL A 190 -28.92 6.02 43.55
C VAL A 190 -28.84 7.54 43.73
N VAL A 191 -29.11 8.04 44.95
CA VAL A 191 -29.03 9.48 45.25
C VAL A 191 -27.62 10.01 45.04
N LEU A 192 -26.59 9.30 45.54
CA LEU A 192 -25.19 9.71 45.36
C LEU A 192 -24.74 9.62 43.89
N ALA A 193 -25.24 8.64 43.13
CA ALA A 193 -24.98 8.55 41.69
C ALA A 193 -25.64 9.70 40.93
N LEU A 194 -26.90 10.05 41.23
CA LEU A 194 -27.57 11.21 40.64
C LEU A 194 -26.88 12.52 41.00
N ALA A 195 -26.46 12.69 42.26
CA ALA A 195 -25.68 13.84 42.68
C ALA A 195 -24.35 13.92 41.90
N THR A 196 -23.65 12.80 41.75
CA THR A 196 -22.43 12.72 40.92
C THR A 196 -22.70 13.15 39.47
N ILE A 197 -23.78 12.66 38.85
CA ILE A 197 -24.16 13.03 37.48
C ILE A 197 -24.45 14.53 37.36
N VAL A 198 -25.23 15.10 38.28
CA VAL A 198 -25.57 16.52 38.28
C VAL A 198 -24.32 17.38 38.45
N MET A 199 -23.46 17.03 39.41
CA MET A 199 -22.21 17.75 39.66
C MET A 199 -21.24 17.66 38.47
N SER A 200 -21.24 16.56 37.71
CA SER A 200 -20.39 16.43 36.52
C SER A 200 -20.97 17.13 35.29
N LEU A 201 -22.28 17.08 35.06
CA LEU A 201 -22.91 17.74 33.90
C LEU A 201 -23.01 19.26 34.06
N TYR A 202 -23.21 19.73 35.30
CA TYR A 202 -23.38 21.14 35.66
C TYR A 202 -22.41 21.52 36.78
N PRO A 203 -21.11 21.68 36.47
CA PRO A 203 -20.09 21.96 37.47
C PRO A 203 -20.07 23.42 37.94
N ASP A 204 -20.58 24.38 37.16
CA ASP A 204 -20.47 25.82 37.45
C ASP A 204 -21.09 26.25 38.79
N PRO A 205 -22.31 25.78 39.17
CA PRO A 205 -22.88 26.10 40.48
C PRO A 205 -21.99 25.61 41.63
N PHE A 206 -21.34 24.46 41.43
CA PHE A 206 -20.46 23.87 42.43
C PHE A 206 -19.09 24.59 42.49
N LEU A 207 -18.57 25.04 41.34
CA LEU A 207 -17.39 25.90 41.26
C LEU A 207 -17.63 27.24 41.97
N ALA A 208 -18.76 27.91 41.69
CA ALA A 208 -19.12 29.18 42.31
C ALA A 208 -19.26 29.04 43.83
N MET A 209 -19.91 27.97 44.30
CA MET A 209 -20.01 27.69 45.73
C MET A 209 -18.63 27.48 46.39
N ALA A 210 -17.73 26.75 45.73
CA ALA A 210 -16.37 26.55 46.23
C ALA A 210 -15.56 27.85 46.24
N ALA A 211 -15.72 28.70 45.22
CA ALA A 211 -15.05 30.00 45.11
C ALA A 211 -15.47 30.95 46.23
N THR A 212 -16.79 31.04 46.47
CA THR A 212 -17.34 31.84 47.57
C THR A 212 -16.87 31.31 48.94
N ALA A 213 -16.82 30.00 49.13
CA ALA A 213 -16.32 29.37 50.36
C ALA A 213 -14.82 29.61 50.59
N ALA A 214 -14.03 29.75 49.51
CA ALA A 214 -12.63 30.13 49.57
C ALA A 214 -12.41 31.64 49.77
N GLY A 215 -13.47 32.44 49.81
CA GLY A 215 -13.38 33.90 49.98
C GLY A 215 -13.08 34.68 48.69
N MET A 216 -13.25 34.04 47.52
CA MET A 216 -13.09 34.70 46.23
C MET A 216 -14.37 35.44 45.83
N ALA A 217 -14.31 36.78 45.79
CA ALA A 217 -15.44 37.62 45.40
C ALA A 217 -15.61 37.77 43.88
N ASP A 218 -14.50 37.73 43.14
CA ASP A 218 -14.48 37.79 41.68
C ASP A 218 -14.22 36.39 41.10
N HIS A 219 -15.28 35.74 40.63
CA HIS A 219 -15.18 34.40 40.06
C HIS A 219 -14.59 34.39 38.64
N SER A 220 -14.45 35.56 37.99
CA SER A 220 -13.89 35.66 36.63
C SER A 220 -12.38 35.38 36.58
N ALA A 221 -11.72 35.42 37.74
CA ALA A 221 -10.31 35.05 37.89
C ALA A 221 -10.07 33.52 37.80
N LEU A 222 -11.13 32.70 37.83
CA LEU A 222 -11.00 31.25 37.70
C LEU A 222 -10.91 30.82 36.24
N PRO A 223 -10.04 29.85 35.92
CA PRO A 223 -9.99 29.26 34.59
C PRO A 223 -11.33 28.62 34.20
N GLU A 224 -11.92 29.08 33.09
CA GLU A 224 -13.06 28.42 32.46
C GLU A 224 -12.57 27.17 31.72
N PHE A 225 -12.83 25.97 32.23
CA PHE A 225 -12.33 24.72 31.64
C PHE A 225 -13.24 24.13 30.55
N GLU A 226 -14.51 24.48 30.53
CA GLU A 226 -15.49 23.89 29.61
C GLU A 226 -16.39 24.95 29.00
N THR A 227 -16.74 24.76 27.73
CA THR A 227 -17.73 25.57 27.02
C THR A 227 -18.84 24.70 26.44
N ALA A 228 -19.93 25.31 25.98
CA ALA A 228 -21.08 24.58 25.44
C ALA A 228 -20.70 23.64 24.28
N TRP A 229 -21.20 22.41 24.32
CA TRP A 229 -20.93 21.41 23.29
C TRP A 229 -21.72 21.70 22.01
N SER A 230 -21.09 21.49 20.86
CA SER A 230 -21.74 21.70 19.57
C SER A 230 -22.79 20.63 19.26
N ALA A 231 -23.80 20.98 18.45
CA ALA A 231 -24.85 20.04 18.04
C ALA A 231 -24.32 18.74 17.38
N PRO A 232 -23.28 18.77 16.51
CA PRO A 232 -22.66 17.56 15.95
C PRO A 232 -22.10 16.58 17.00
N VAL A 233 -21.74 17.08 18.18
CA VAL A 233 -21.25 16.27 19.30
C VAL A 233 -22.40 15.74 20.16
N LEU A 234 -23.36 16.61 20.48
CA LEU A 234 -24.50 16.27 21.33
C LEU A 234 -25.37 15.18 20.72
N LEU A 235 -25.62 15.21 19.41
CA LEU A 235 -26.47 14.24 18.73
C LEU A 235 -25.99 12.78 18.91
N PRO A 236 -24.75 12.40 18.56
CA PRO A 236 -24.26 11.05 18.81
C PRO A 236 -24.08 10.76 20.30
N TYR A 237 -23.64 11.72 21.11
CA TYR A 237 -23.45 11.51 22.55
C TYR A 237 -24.76 11.16 23.28
N VAL A 238 -25.79 12.01 23.14
CA VAL A 238 -27.14 11.76 23.67
C VAL A 238 -27.77 10.54 22.99
N GLY A 239 -27.52 10.38 21.69
CA GLY A 239 -27.91 9.22 20.91
C GLY A 239 -27.43 7.90 21.52
N GLY A 240 -26.21 7.85 22.07
CA GLY A 240 -25.71 6.68 22.80
C GLY A 240 -26.64 6.27 23.96
N PHE A 241 -27.05 7.23 24.80
CA PHE A 241 -27.98 6.99 25.91
C PHE A 241 -29.35 6.53 25.42
N LEU A 242 -29.89 7.20 24.38
CA LEU A 242 -31.16 6.82 23.77
C LEU A 242 -31.12 5.38 23.22
N LEU A 243 -30.03 4.99 22.56
CA LEU A 243 -29.86 3.63 22.03
C LEU A 243 -29.74 2.58 23.12
N PHE A 244 -29.11 2.92 24.25
CA PHE A 244 -29.07 2.04 25.42
C PHE A 244 -30.47 1.76 25.96
N VAL A 245 -31.32 2.80 26.03
CA VAL A 245 -32.73 2.71 26.47
C VAL A 245 -33.57 1.96 25.43
N LEU A 246 -33.55 2.37 24.16
CA LEU A 246 -34.30 1.72 23.08
C LEU A 246 -33.98 0.23 22.94
N GLY A 247 -32.70 -0.12 23.10
CA GLY A 247 -32.23 -1.51 23.05
C GLY A 247 -32.72 -2.38 24.20
N ARG A 248 -33.28 -1.80 25.27
CA ARG A 248 -33.97 -2.55 26.33
C ARG A 248 -35.37 -2.97 25.90
N PHE A 249 -36.04 -2.16 25.08
CA PHE A 249 -37.38 -2.45 24.58
C PHE A 249 -37.36 -3.36 23.35
N SER A 250 -36.51 -3.04 22.36
CA SER A 250 -36.40 -3.83 21.13
C SER A 250 -35.01 -3.75 20.51
N PRO A 251 -34.35 -4.89 20.25
CA PRO A 251 -33.09 -4.92 19.50
C PRO A 251 -33.21 -4.31 18.10
N SER A 252 -34.39 -4.42 17.46
CA SER A 252 -34.64 -3.87 16.13
C SER A 252 -34.75 -2.34 16.17
N LEU A 253 -35.47 -1.78 17.15
CA LEU A 253 -35.54 -0.32 17.35
C LEU A 253 -34.15 0.29 17.60
N ARG A 254 -33.31 -0.38 18.40
CA ARG A 254 -31.92 0.05 18.58
C ARG A 254 -31.13 0.03 17.28
N SER A 255 -31.23 -1.03 16.48
CA SER A 255 -30.49 -1.13 15.21
C SER A 255 -30.92 -0.07 14.20
N VAL A 256 -32.23 0.18 14.07
CA VAL A 256 -32.77 1.26 13.22
C VAL A 256 -32.37 2.63 13.77
N GLY A 257 -32.56 2.86 15.07
CA GLY A 257 -32.16 4.10 15.74
C GLY A 257 -30.66 4.38 15.56
N ALA A 258 -29.81 3.37 15.64
CA ALA A 258 -28.37 3.53 15.47
C ALA A 258 -28.04 3.99 14.03
N ALA A 259 -28.63 3.35 13.02
CA ALA A 259 -28.44 3.77 11.63
C ALA A 259 -28.94 5.22 11.39
N VAL A 260 -30.10 5.57 11.94
CA VAL A 260 -30.69 6.92 11.81
C VAL A 260 -29.83 7.98 12.50
N ILE A 261 -29.42 7.75 13.75
CA ILE A 261 -28.59 8.71 14.49
C ILE A 261 -27.23 8.87 13.80
N ALA A 262 -26.59 7.78 13.36
CA ALA A 262 -25.31 7.89 12.64
C ALA A 262 -25.44 8.65 11.31
N ALA A 263 -26.52 8.42 10.55
CA ALA A 263 -26.78 9.13 9.31
C ALA A 263 -27.09 10.61 9.55
N ALA A 264 -27.87 10.92 10.60
CA ALA A 264 -28.17 12.28 11.02
C ALA A 264 -26.90 13.01 11.52
N THR A 265 -26.02 12.34 12.26
CA THR A 265 -24.71 12.88 12.67
C THR A 265 -23.86 13.19 11.45
N PHE A 266 -23.77 12.28 10.47
CA PHE A 266 -23.02 12.52 9.24
C PHE A 266 -23.59 13.70 8.44
N ALA A 267 -24.92 13.74 8.24
CA ALA A 267 -25.59 14.84 7.56
C ALA A 267 -25.36 16.18 8.28
N LEU A 268 -25.50 16.20 9.61
CA LEU A 268 -25.30 17.41 10.40
C LEU A 268 -23.86 17.91 10.28
N VAL A 269 -22.85 17.04 10.40
CA VAL A 269 -21.45 17.40 10.19
C VAL A 269 -21.28 18.03 8.81
N VAL A 270 -21.78 17.38 7.74
CA VAL A 270 -21.72 17.88 6.36
C VAL A 270 -22.34 19.27 6.22
N PHE A 271 -23.50 19.53 6.83
CA PHE A 271 -24.17 20.84 6.78
C PHE A 271 -23.48 21.91 7.63
N THR A 272 -22.73 21.53 8.66
CA THR A 272 -21.99 22.46 9.53
C THR A 272 -20.58 22.76 9.06
N LEU A 273 -20.08 22.08 8.02
CA LEU A 273 -18.71 22.26 7.51
C LEU A 273 -18.46 23.73 7.13
N LYS A 274 -17.51 24.36 7.79
CA LYS A 274 -16.91 25.62 7.38
C LYS A 274 -15.66 25.28 6.57
N SER A 275 -15.81 25.25 5.24
CA SER A 275 -14.73 24.89 4.30
C SER A 275 -13.39 25.50 4.71
N GLY A 276 -12.37 24.66 4.94
CA GLY A 276 -11.00 25.07 5.27
C GLY A 276 -10.57 24.93 6.73
N ASP A 277 -11.43 24.51 7.66
CA ASP A 277 -10.98 24.18 9.02
C ASP A 277 -10.43 22.75 9.13
N VAL A 278 -9.31 22.57 9.85
CA VAL A 278 -8.70 21.23 10.06
C VAL A 278 -9.66 20.32 10.82
N GLY A 279 -10.33 20.85 11.84
CA GLY A 279 -11.30 20.13 12.64
C GLY A 279 -12.46 19.60 11.80
N ASP A 280 -13.03 20.44 10.94
CA ASP A 280 -14.13 20.06 10.06
C ASP A 280 -13.76 18.92 9.10
N TYR A 281 -12.55 18.94 8.53
CA TYR A 281 -12.05 17.87 7.69
C TYR A 281 -11.99 16.51 8.43
N PHE A 282 -11.43 16.50 9.65
CA PHE A 282 -11.37 15.28 10.45
C PHE A 282 -12.76 14.86 10.97
N ALA A 283 -13.63 15.82 11.33
CA ALA A 283 -15.01 15.54 11.74
C ALA A 283 -15.78 14.82 10.62
N LEU A 284 -15.61 15.23 9.36
CA LEU A 284 -16.20 14.56 8.21
C LEU A 284 -15.72 13.10 8.08
N ILE A 285 -14.42 12.86 8.23
CA ILE A 285 -13.83 11.51 8.21
C ILE A 285 -14.40 10.67 9.37
N PHE A 286 -14.45 11.25 10.58
CA PHE A 286 -14.92 10.58 11.79
C PHE A 286 -16.40 10.22 11.69
N ALA A 287 -17.24 11.13 11.21
CA ALA A 287 -18.67 10.88 11.02
C ALA A 287 -18.93 9.87 9.89
N GLY A 288 -18.20 9.95 8.77
CA GLY A 288 -18.33 9.02 7.64
C GLY A 288 -17.95 7.58 8.02
N ILE A 289 -16.81 7.40 8.70
CA ILE A 289 -16.41 6.09 9.22
C ILE A 289 -17.30 5.66 10.38
N GLY A 290 -17.78 6.59 11.21
CA GLY A 290 -18.79 6.37 12.25
C GLY A 290 -20.09 5.77 11.71
N LEU A 291 -20.56 6.27 10.56
CA LEU A 291 -21.70 5.70 9.84
C LEU A 291 -21.37 4.29 9.31
N ALA A 292 -20.23 4.12 8.66
CA ALA A 292 -19.80 2.83 8.12
C ALA A 292 -19.71 1.74 9.20
N VAL A 293 -19.08 2.04 10.35
CA VAL A 293 -18.99 1.09 11.47
C VAL A 293 -20.35 0.78 12.06
N THR A 294 -21.23 1.77 12.18
CA THR A 294 -22.57 1.56 12.75
C THR A 294 -23.37 0.57 11.90
N VAL A 295 -23.42 0.78 10.58
CA VAL A 295 -24.12 -0.11 9.64
C VAL A 295 -23.50 -1.51 9.60
N TYR A 296 -22.17 -1.60 9.61
CA TYR A 296 -21.44 -2.88 9.66
C TYR A 296 -21.75 -3.66 10.95
N SER A 297 -21.77 -2.96 12.09
CA SER A 297 -21.96 -3.54 13.42
C SER A 297 -23.34 -4.14 13.65
N ILE A 298 -24.40 -3.63 13.00
CA ILE A 298 -25.78 -4.14 13.13
C ILE A 298 -25.83 -5.65 13.01
N ARG A 299 -25.09 -6.23 12.04
CA ARG A 299 -25.07 -7.69 11.86
C ARG A 299 -23.84 -8.37 12.43
N TYR A 300 -22.69 -7.69 12.49
CA TYR A 300 -21.46 -8.26 13.08
C TYR A 300 -21.63 -8.62 14.55
N ILE A 301 -22.22 -7.72 15.35
CA ILE A 301 -22.29 -7.85 16.81
C ILE A 301 -23.63 -8.47 17.26
N ALA A 302 -24.51 -8.83 16.33
CA ALA A 302 -25.89 -9.24 16.60
C ALA A 302 -26.01 -10.44 17.55
N HIS A 303 -25.00 -11.30 17.59
CA HIS A 303 -24.94 -12.49 18.45
C HIS A 303 -23.95 -12.35 19.61
N SER A 304 -23.35 -11.17 19.79
CA SER A 304 -22.44 -10.91 20.91
C SER A 304 -23.22 -10.60 22.19
N HIS A 305 -22.55 -10.71 23.33
CA HIS A 305 -23.12 -10.32 24.61
C HIS A 305 -23.13 -8.79 24.76
N ALA A 306 -24.00 -8.26 25.62
CA ALA A 306 -24.03 -6.83 25.99
C ALA A 306 -24.11 -5.84 24.79
N ILE A 307 -24.93 -6.13 23.78
CA ILE A 307 -25.03 -5.31 22.55
C ILE A 307 -25.47 -3.87 22.82
N ASN A 308 -26.34 -3.63 23.82
CA ASN A 308 -26.75 -2.26 24.18
C ASN A 308 -25.56 -1.43 24.68
N ARG A 309 -24.68 -2.06 25.46
CA ARG A 309 -23.43 -1.46 25.95
C ARG A 309 -22.50 -1.13 24.79
N TYR A 310 -22.42 -2.01 23.80
CA TYR A 310 -21.60 -1.79 22.60
C TYR A 310 -22.02 -0.53 21.84
N PHE A 311 -23.32 -0.39 21.50
CA PHE A 311 -23.80 0.79 20.77
C PHE A 311 -23.71 2.06 21.62
N PHE A 312 -23.97 1.98 22.92
CA PHE A 312 -23.77 3.11 23.83
C PHE A 312 -22.34 3.68 23.72
N PHE A 313 -21.31 2.84 23.93
CA PHE A 313 -19.93 3.30 23.87
C PHE A 313 -19.46 3.66 22.46
N LEU A 314 -19.99 3.01 21.42
CA LEU A 314 -19.70 3.36 20.03
C LEU A 314 -20.11 4.81 19.74
N PHE A 315 -21.32 5.19 20.16
CA PHE A 315 -21.85 6.54 19.92
C PHE A 315 -21.22 7.61 20.82
N VAL A 316 -20.91 7.28 22.08
CA VAL A 316 -20.08 8.14 22.93
C VAL A 316 -18.71 8.38 22.28
N MET A 317 -18.05 7.32 21.79
CA MET A 317 -16.76 7.43 21.11
C MET A 317 -16.84 8.29 19.83
N ILE A 318 -17.87 8.10 18.99
CA ILE A 318 -18.08 8.92 17.78
C ILE A 318 -18.30 10.39 18.15
N GLY A 319 -19.14 10.66 19.16
CA GLY A 319 -19.37 12.02 19.65
C GLY A 319 -18.11 12.66 20.20
N SER A 320 -17.32 11.93 20.99
CA SER A 320 -16.03 12.41 21.51
C SER A 320 -15.03 12.67 20.39
N LEU A 321 -14.93 11.82 19.37
CA LEU A 321 -14.04 12.04 18.22
C LEU A 321 -14.40 13.31 17.45
N ILE A 322 -15.69 13.51 17.16
CA ILE A 322 -16.19 14.75 16.54
C ILE A 322 -15.89 15.94 17.46
N GLY A 323 -16.07 15.77 18.78
CA GLY A 323 -15.77 16.78 19.79
C GLY A 323 -14.30 17.21 19.78
N VAL A 324 -13.36 16.26 19.77
CA VAL A 324 -11.92 16.55 19.64
C VAL A 324 -11.64 17.33 18.35
N ALA A 325 -12.28 16.98 17.24
CA ALA A 325 -12.10 17.65 15.96
C ALA A 325 -12.62 19.09 15.99
N THR A 326 -13.84 19.31 16.47
CA THR A 326 -14.52 20.61 16.44
C THR A 326 -14.27 21.49 17.66
N ALA A 327 -13.47 21.04 18.65
CA ALA A 327 -13.17 21.82 19.84
C ALA A 327 -12.33 23.06 19.50
N ASN A 328 -12.83 24.24 19.86
CA ASN A 328 -12.11 25.52 19.76
C ASN A 328 -11.49 25.95 21.09
N HIS A 329 -11.79 25.23 22.17
CA HIS A 329 -11.33 25.48 23.53
C HIS A 329 -10.54 24.27 24.05
N LEU A 330 -9.33 24.47 24.58
CA LEU A 330 -8.43 23.37 24.97
C LEU A 330 -8.97 22.47 26.09
N GLY A 331 -9.74 23.02 27.03
CA GLY A 331 -10.34 22.20 28.08
C GLY A 331 -11.40 21.24 27.52
N ASN A 332 -12.21 21.68 26.55
CA ASN A 332 -13.14 20.81 25.83
C ASN A 332 -12.40 19.78 24.97
N PHE A 333 -11.32 20.19 24.30
CA PHE A 333 -10.46 19.26 23.56
C PHE A 333 -9.96 18.12 24.46
N TYR A 334 -9.46 18.45 25.65
CA TYR A 334 -8.98 17.48 26.64
C TYR A 334 -10.11 16.58 27.18
N LEU A 335 -11.26 17.16 27.52
CA LEU A 335 -12.43 16.43 27.98
C LEU A 335 -12.87 15.37 26.95
N PHE A 336 -13.00 15.75 25.69
CA PHE A 336 -13.34 14.81 24.63
C PHE A 336 -12.22 13.81 24.37
N TRP A 337 -10.96 14.18 24.55
CA TRP A 337 -9.82 13.28 24.43
C TRP A 337 -9.90 12.11 25.41
N GLU A 338 -10.19 12.43 26.67
CA GLU A 338 -10.36 11.44 27.74
C GLU A 338 -11.66 10.64 27.59
N LEU A 339 -12.77 11.29 27.23
CA LEU A 339 -14.04 10.59 26.98
C LEU A 339 -13.93 9.60 25.81
N MET A 340 -13.17 9.96 24.78
CA MET A 340 -12.79 9.07 23.68
C MET A 340 -11.95 7.88 24.18
N THR A 341 -10.91 8.11 25.01
CA THR A 341 -10.07 7.04 25.59
C THR A 341 -10.90 6.07 26.43
N TRP A 342 -11.77 6.60 27.27
CA TRP A 342 -12.65 5.83 28.15
C TRP A 342 -13.65 4.98 27.36
N SER A 343 -14.38 5.57 26.42
CA SER A 343 -15.38 4.86 25.61
C SER A 343 -14.74 3.80 24.72
N SER A 344 -13.62 4.12 24.06
CA SER A 344 -12.88 3.15 23.23
C SER A 344 -12.25 2.01 24.05
N TYR A 345 -11.81 2.25 25.29
CA TYR A 345 -11.33 1.19 26.18
C TYR A 345 -12.42 0.14 26.42
N LEU A 346 -13.65 0.58 26.70
CA LEU A 346 -14.79 -0.30 26.95
C LEU A 346 -15.20 -1.09 25.71
N LEU A 347 -14.93 -0.55 24.52
CA LEU A 347 -15.09 -1.25 23.24
C LEU A 347 -13.97 -2.26 22.97
N VAL A 348 -12.73 -1.98 23.36
CA VAL A 348 -11.58 -2.92 23.25
C VAL A 348 -11.80 -4.15 24.13
N ILE A 349 -12.26 -3.96 25.37
CA ILE A 349 -12.50 -5.06 26.31
C ILE A 349 -13.85 -5.76 26.11
N HIS A 350 -14.55 -5.50 25.00
CA HIS A 350 -15.93 -5.96 24.81
C HIS A 350 -16.10 -7.45 25.01
N GLU A 351 -15.15 -8.27 24.57
CA GLU A 351 -15.17 -9.74 24.73
C GLU A 351 -14.93 -10.22 26.17
N GLN A 352 -14.40 -9.37 27.06
CA GLN A 352 -14.16 -9.65 28.49
C GLN A 352 -13.29 -10.88 28.80
N THR A 353 -12.50 -11.36 27.83
CA THR A 353 -11.51 -12.42 28.07
C THR A 353 -10.30 -11.87 28.82
N ASP A 354 -9.54 -12.71 29.52
CA ASP A 354 -8.31 -12.29 30.21
C ASP A 354 -7.31 -11.59 29.28
N LYS A 355 -7.24 -12.05 28.02
CA LYS A 355 -6.42 -11.41 26.98
C LYS A 355 -6.96 -10.02 26.63
N ALA A 356 -8.27 -9.88 26.46
CA ALA A 356 -8.91 -8.60 26.16
C ALA A 356 -8.74 -7.60 27.31
N LEU A 357 -8.93 -8.03 28.56
CA LEU A 357 -8.77 -7.18 29.76
C LEU A 357 -7.32 -6.69 29.92
N LYS A 358 -6.33 -7.57 29.74
CA LYS A 358 -4.90 -7.19 29.80
C LYS A 358 -4.52 -6.21 28.69
N ALA A 359 -4.94 -6.45 27.46
CA ALA A 359 -4.67 -5.56 26.34
C ALA A 359 -5.38 -4.20 26.49
N GLY A 360 -6.64 -4.21 26.95
CA GLY A 360 -7.41 -3.00 27.24
C GLY A 360 -6.80 -2.19 28.38
N MET A 361 -6.29 -2.84 29.43
CA MET A 361 -5.56 -2.18 30.52
C MET A 361 -4.32 -1.45 29.98
N LYS A 362 -3.50 -2.14 29.18
CA LYS A 362 -2.32 -1.54 28.55
C LYS A 362 -2.68 -0.34 27.66
N TYR A 363 -3.73 -0.48 26.85
CA TYR A 363 -4.25 0.61 26.02
C TYR A 363 -4.67 1.82 26.84
N PHE A 364 -5.50 1.61 27.86
CA PHE A 364 -6.02 2.67 28.71
C PHE A 364 -4.89 3.39 29.45
N LEU A 365 -3.97 2.64 30.06
CA LEU A 365 -2.84 3.22 30.80
C LEU A 365 -1.93 4.06 29.93
N ILE A 366 -1.56 3.59 28.73
CA ILE A 366 -0.69 4.38 27.85
C ILE A 366 -1.40 5.66 27.38
N CYS A 367 -2.67 5.56 26.97
CA CYS A 367 -3.40 6.73 26.46
C CYS A 367 -3.69 7.76 27.56
N THR A 368 -4.19 7.32 28.72
CA THR A 368 -4.52 8.22 29.84
C THR A 368 -3.25 8.81 30.46
N SER A 369 -2.16 8.06 30.56
CA SER A 369 -0.89 8.63 31.04
C SER A 369 -0.35 9.70 30.10
N GLY A 370 -0.42 9.46 28.78
CA GLY A 370 -0.06 10.46 27.79
C GLY A 370 -0.96 11.70 27.86
N ALA A 371 -2.27 11.50 28.08
CA ALA A 371 -3.21 12.60 28.25
C ALA A 371 -2.90 13.42 29.51
N TYR A 372 -2.61 12.81 30.66
CA TYR A 372 -2.21 13.56 31.86
C TYR A 372 -0.94 14.39 31.65
N VAL A 373 0.04 13.88 30.90
CA VAL A 373 1.23 14.68 30.53
C VAL A 373 0.85 15.84 29.61
N MET A 374 0.00 15.61 28.61
CA MET A 374 -0.51 16.68 27.73
C MET A 374 -1.33 17.72 28.50
N HIS A 375 -2.11 17.29 29.50
CA HIS A 375 -2.89 18.17 30.36
C HIS A 375 -2.00 19.12 31.15
N LEU A 376 -0.88 18.63 31.69
CA LEU A 376 0.13 19.50 32.31
C LEU A 376 0.53 20.60 31.32
N GLY A 377 0.83 20.25 30.06
CA GLY A 377 1.11 21.20 28.98
C GLY A 377 0.00 22.23 28.71
N ILE A 378 -1.26 21.80 28.74
CA ILE A 378 -2.44 22.68 28.60
C ILE A 378 -2.49 23.70 29.74
N LEU A 379 -2.25 23.27 30.98
CA LEU A 379 -2.24 24.18 32.13
C LEU A 379 -1.04 25.13 32.08
N LEU A 380 0.15 24.65 31.68
CA LEU A 380 1.33 25.50 31.48
C LEU A 380 1.08 26.57 30.43
N LEU A 381 0.40 26.22 29.34
CA LEU A 381 0.09 27.17 28.29
C LEU A 381 -0.88 28.25 28.79
N HIS A 382 -1.89 27.85 29.54
CA HIS A 382 -2.87 28.77 30.10
C HIS A 382 -2.24 29.75 31.11
N THR A 383 -1.34 29.31 31.99
CA THR A 383 -0.67 30.24 32.93
C THR A 383 0.20 31.27 32.24
N GLN A 384 0.75 30.96 31.06
CA GLN A 384 1.57 31.90 30.29
C GLN A 384 0.72 32.88 29.46
N LEU A 385 -0.42 32.43 28.91
CA LEU A 385 -1.19 33.20 27.92
C LEU A 385 -2.55 33.72 28.43
N GLY A 386 -3.05 33.19 29.54
CA GLY A 386 -4.31 33.57 30.19
C GLY A 386 -5.58 33.11 29.48
N THR A 387 -5.50 32.19 28.52
CA THR A 387 -6.66 31.75 27.71
C THR A 387 -6.57 30.27 27.35
N PHE A 388 -7.72 29.64 27.10
CA PHE A 388 -7.84 28.29 26.56
C PHE A 388 -8.43 28.28 25.15
N GLU A 389 -8.86 29.45 24.64
CA GLU A 389 -9.39 29.60 23.29
C GLU A 389 -8.26 29.48 22.27
N LEU A 390 -8.38 28.53 21.34
CA LEU A 390 -7.33 28.19 20.39
C LEU A 390 -6.94 29.35 19.49
N SER A 391 -7.88 30.22 19.11
CA SER A 391 -7.61 31.39 18.29
C SER A 391 -6.78 32.44 19.04
N GLU A 392 -7.10 32.69 20.31
CA GLU A 392 -6.35 33.64 21.14
C GLU A 392 -4.96 33.11 21.51
N ILE A 393 -4.85 31.80 21.77
CA ILE A 393 -3.56 31.14 21.96
C ILE A 393 -2.68 31.35 20.73
N ALA A 394 -3.23 31.18 19.53
CA ALA A 394 -2.49 31.35 18.29
C ALA A 394 -1.97 32.79 18.10
N GLU A 395 -2.78 33.79 18.46
CA GLU A 395 -2.36 35.20 18.42
C GLU A 395 -1.29 35.55 19.46
N ARG A 396 -1.34 34.90 20.64
CA ARG A 396 -0.44 35.17 21.77
C ARG A 396 0.77 34.22 21.84
N ALA A 397 0.87 33.23 20.94
CA ALA A 397 1.91 32.20 20.98
C ALA A 397 3.33 32.78 20.93
N SER A 398 3.52 33.92 20.25
CA SER A 398 4.79 34.64 20.17
C SER A 398 5.30 35.21 21.51
N LEU A 399 4.43 35.27 22.53
CA LEU A 399 4.79 35.71 23.88
C LEU A 399 5.54 34.62 24.67
N LEU A 400 5.50 33.36 24.22
CA LEU A 400 6.18 32.26 24.88
C LEU A 400 7.70 32.34 24.69
N THR A 401 8.45 32.14 25.78
CA THR A 401 9.90 31.93 25.65
C THR A 401 10.17 30.62 24.89
N PRO A 402 11.24 30.52 24.08
CA PRO A 402 11.53 29.32 23.30
C PRO A 402 11.62 28.04 24.16
N ALA A 403 12.23 28.14 25.34
CA ALA A 403 12.34 27.01 26.26
C ALA A 403 10.97 26.53 26.78
N MET A 404 10.07 27.46 27.11
CA MET A 404 8.71 27.13 27.56
C MET A 404 7.87 26.57 26.40
N GLY A 405 7.97 27.17 25.22
CA GLY A 405 7.31 26.65 24.01
C GLY A 405 7.72 25.21 23.70
N TRP A 406 9.00 24.89 23.81
CA TRP A 406 9.52 23.52 23.65
C TRP A 406 9.00 22.53 24.69
N LEU A 407 8.98 22.93 25.96
CA LEU A 407 8.45 22.10 27.04
C LEU A 407 6.97 21.79 26.80
N ILE A 408 6.18 22.81 26.48
CA ILE A 408 4.75 22.66 26.18
C ILE A 408 4.57 21.74 24.95
N ALA A 409 5.26 22.01 23.84
CA ALA A 409 5.19 21.16 22.65
C ALA A 409 5.58 19.70 22.93
N ALA A 410 6.61 19.44 23.74
CA ALA A 410 7.01 18.09 24.13
C ALA A 410 5.92 17.37 24.93
N THR A 411 5.27 18.05 25.88
CA THR A 411 4.17 17.46 26.66
C THR A 411 2.94 17.15 25.80
N PHE A 412 2.59 18.03 24.85
CA PHE A 412 1.57 17.74 23.84
C PHE A 412 1.95 16.53 22.99
N LEU A 413 3.18 16.49 22.48
CA LEU A 413 3.66 15.38 21.63
C LEU A 413 3.60 14.03 22.34
N VAL A 414 3.82 13.97 23.66
CA VAL A 414 3.66 12.73 24.44
C VAL A 414 2.21 12.24 24.42
N GLY A 415 1.23 13.12 24.70
CA GLY A 415 -0.19 12.72 24.71
C GLY A 415 -0.74 12.41 23.31
N LEU A 416 -0.42 13.26 22.35
CA LEU A 416 -0.81 13.09 20.95
C LEU A 416 -0.15 11.84 20.35
N GLY A 417 1.14 11.64 20.62
CA GLY A 417 1.92 10.49 20.19
C GLY A 417 1.47 9.17 20.82
N ALA A 418 1.06 9.18 22.09
CA ALA A 418 0.46 8.01 22.75
C ALA A 418 -0.79 7.52 22.00
N LYS A 419 -1.64 8.46 21.56
CA LYS A 419 -2.88 8.16 20.84
C LYS A 419 -2.67 7.82 19.36
N ALA A 420 -1.74 8.50 18.71
CA ALA A 420 -1.31 8.15 17.35
C ALA A 420 -0.63 6.77 17.30
N GLY A 421 -0.02 6.33 18.40
CA GLY A 421 0.76 5.11 18.47
C GLY A 421 2.17 5.31 17.91
N LEU A 422 2.80 6.45 18.20
CA LEU A 422 4.20 6.70 17.84
C LEU A 422 5.14 5.95 18.78
N PHE A 423 6.31 5.56 18.30
CA PHE A 423 7.38 5.03 19.14
C PHE A 423 7.81 6.08 20.18
N PRO A 424 8.06 5.72 21.45
CA PRO A 424 7.99 4.37 22.05
C PRO A 424 6.60 3.98 22.60
N LEU A 425 5.60 4.86 22.55
CA LEU A 425 4.26 4.68 23.15
C LEU A 425 3.30 3.79 22.33
N HIS A 426 3.76 3.26 21.20
CA HIS A 426 2.99 2.44 20.27
C HIS A 426 2.47 1.07 20.77
N SER A 427 3.05 0.52 21.84
CA SER A 427 2.97 -0.92 22.12
C SER A 427 1.56 -1.44 22.45
N TRP A 428 0.59 -0.58 22.77
CA TRP A 428 -0.81 -0.97 22.97
C TRP A 428 -1.51 -1.37 21.68
N LEU A 429 -1.16 -0.74 20.56
CA LEU A 429 -1.89 -0.84 19.30
C LEU A 429 -1.90 -2.28 18.75
N PRO A 430 -0.75 -2.97 18.55
CA PRO A 430 -0.74 -4.34 18.06
C PRO A 430 -1.35 -5.35 19.05
N ASP A 431 -1.47 -5.02 20.34
CA ASP A 431 -2.05 -5.90 21.36
C ASP A 431 -3.57 -5.72 21.48
N ALA A 432 -4.10 -4.51 21.30
CA ALA A 432 -5.53 -4.21 21.39
C ALA A 432 -6.31 -4.68 20.15
N HIS A 433 -5.74 -4.53 18.95
CA HIS A 433 -6.44 -4.87 17.71
C HIS A 433 -6.87 -6.35 17.63
N PRO A 434 -6.02 -7.36 17.91
CA PRO A 434 -6.40 -8.77 17.79
C PRO A 434 -7.59 -9.15 18.68
N VAL A 435 -7.69 -8.58 19.88
CA VAL A 435 -8.71 -8.94 20.88
C VAL A 435 -10.01 -8.15 20.78
N ALA A 436 -9.98 -6.92 20.26
CA ALA A 436 -11.18 -6.10 20.09
C ALA A 436 -12.08 -6.67 18.98
N PRO A 437 -13.41 -6.49 19.01
CA PRO A 437 -14.26 -6.83 17.87
C PRO A 437 -13.75 -6.14 16.59
N SER A 438 -13.82 -6.79 15.43
CA SER A 438 -13.28 -6.20 14.19
C SER A 438 -14.03 -4.93 13.75
N SER A 439 -15.29 -4.80 14.16
CA SER A 439 -16.04 -3.56 14.03
C SER A 439 -15.43 -2.40 14.83
N ILE A 440 -14.62 -2.66 15.85
CA ILE A 440 -13.90 -1.64 16.63
C ILE A 440 -12.44 -1.52 16.16
N SER A 441 -11.80 -2.62 15.79
CA SER A 441 -10.45 -2.58 15.20
C SER A 441 -10.39 -1.67 13.97
N ALA A 442 -11.44 -1.64 13.14
CA ALA A 442 -11.53 -0.78 11.98
C ALA A 442 -11.49 0.73 12.33
N PRO A 443 -12.40 1.31 13.12
CA PRO A 443 -12.32 2.71 13.53
C PRO A 443 -11.12 3.01 14.44
N MET A 444 -10.61 2.05 15.22
CA MET A 444 -9.34 2.26 15.96
C MET A 444 -8.18 2.61 15.01
N SER A 445 -8.08 1.89 13.89
CA SER A 445 -7.05 2.14 12.88
C SER A 445 -7.41 3.33 11.97
N GLY A 446 -8.67 3.41 11.56
CA GLY A 446 -9.15 4.40 10.58
C GLY A 446 -9.26 5.81 11.14
N ILE A 447 -9.76 5.98 12.38
CA ILE A 447 -10.09 7.30 12.94
C ILE A 447 -9.46 7.58 14.31
N LEU A 448 -9.33 6.60 15.20
CA LEU A 448 -8.81 6.84 16.57
C LEU A 448 -7.34 7.25 16.56
N THR A 449 -6.50 6.57 15.78
CA THR A 449 -5.09 7.00 15.58
C THR A 449 -4.99 8.34 14.83
N LYS A 450 -6.04 8.71 14.07
CA LYS A 450 -6.09 9.97 13.31
C LYS A 450 -6.44 11.14 14.21
N ALA A 451 -7.08 10.92 15.35
CA ALA A 451 -7.20 11.94 16.39
C ALA A 451 -5.82 12.39 16.92
N GLY A 452 -4.85 11.48 17.00
CA GLY A 452 -3.45 11.80 17.28
C GLY A 452 -2.82 12.71 16.22
N ILE A 453 -2.98 12.36 14.94
CA ILE A 453 -2.48 13.17 13.82
C ILE A 453 -3.21 14.52 13.73
N LEU A 454 -4.53 14.54 13.92
CA LEU A 454 -5.32 15.77 14.05
C LEU A 454 -4.74 16.67 15.11
N GLY A 455 -4.46 16.17 16.32
CA GLY A 455 -3.90 17.00 17.38
C GLY A 455 -2.49 17.50 17.04
N ILE A 456 -1.67 16.70 16.36
CA ILE A 456 -0.35 17.14 15.86
C ILE A 456 -0.52 18.30 14.88
N VAL A 457 -1.39 18.17 13.88
CA VAL A 457 -1.62 19.23 12.88
C VAL A 457 -2.30 20.45 13.51
N LYS A 458 -3.40 20.25 14.24
CA LYS A 458 -4.20 21.32 14.82
C LYS A 458 -3.43 22.09 15.88
N LEU A 459 -2.76 21.41 16.82
CA LEU A 459 -2.10 22.11 17.92
C LEU A 459 -0.70 22.58 17.55
N LEU A 460 0.14 21.70 16.98
CA LEU A 460 1.54 22.07 16.72
C LEU A 460 1.71 22.96 15.48
N PHE A 461 0.88 22.81 14.45
CA PHE A 461 0.96 23.63 13.23
C PHE A 461 -0.09 24.74 13.16
N ALA A 462 -1.35 24.46 13.53
CA ALA A 462 -2.41 25.46 13.39
C ALA A 462 -2.51 26.46 14.55
N VAL A 463 -2.07 26.08 15.76
CA VAL A 463 -2.21 26.92 16.96
C VAL A 463 -0.88 27.54 17.35
N PHE A 464 0.18 26.75 17.49
CA PHE A 464 1.49 27.32 17.78
C PHE A 464 2.16 27.96 16.55
N GLY A 465 1.74 27.57 15.33
CA GLY A 465 2.36 28.01 14.09
C GLY A 465 3.72 27.35 13.85
N ALA A 466 4.06 27.01 12.59
CA ALA A 466 5.41 26.53 12.28
C ALA A 466 6.48 27.59 12.66
N ALA A 467 6.17 28.87 12.41
CA ALA A 467 7.06 30.03 12.61
C ALA A 467 7.52 30.25 14.07
N SER A 468 6.69 29.94 15.08
CA SER A 468 7.06 30.12 16.50
C SER A 468 8.14 29.13 16.96
N PHE A 469 8.41 28.08 16.18
CA PHE A 469 9.48 27.11 16.41
C PHE A 469 10.64 27.21 15.39
N VAL A 470 10.64 28.23 14.52
CA VAL A 470 11.51 28.33 13.32
C VAL A 470 12.88 28.96 13.56
N HIS A 471 13.22 29.45 14.75
CA HIS A 471 14.53 30.08 14.95
C HIS A 471 15.74 29.12 15.02
N LEU A 472 15.58 27.83 14.74
CA LEU A 472 16.66 26.85 14.66
C LEU A 472 16.48 25.95 13.41
N ASP A 473 16.97 26.43 12.26
CA ASP A 473 17.30 25.53 11.15
C ASP A 473 18.48 24.66 11.59
N VAL A 474 18.26 23.34 11.66
CA VAL A 474 19.26 22.38 12.17
C VAL A 474 19.94 21.64 11.03
N PHE A 475 19.19 21.34 9.95
CA PHE A 475 19.64 20.47 8.87
C PHE A 475 19.02 20.86 7.52
N GLY A 476 19.42 22.01 6.98
CA GLY A 476 19.16 22.35 5.58
C GLY A 476 17.68 22.54 5.25
N GLY A 477 16.99 23.37 6.04
CA GLY A 477 15.57 23.70 5.85
C GLY A 477 14.62 22.90 6.73
N LEU A 478 15.11 22.04 7.63
CA LEU A 478 14.31 21.34 8.62
C LEU A 478 14.31 22.07 9.96
N THR A 479 13.11 22.34 10.47
CA THR A 479 12.93 22.85 11.83
C THR A 479 13.24 21.74 12.84
N ALA A 480 13.77 22.10 14.01
CA ALA A 480 14.01 21.15 15.09
C ALA A 480 12.77 20.28 15.44
N PRO A 481 11.52 20.80 15.51
CA PRO A 481 10.34 19.97 15.72
C PRO A 481 10.07 19.02 14.54
N GLY A 482 10.33 19.50 13.32
CA GLY A 482 10.26 18.70 12.10
C GLY A 482 11.18 17.49 12.15
N VAL A 483 12.44 17.68 12.59
CA VAL A 483 13.40 16.57 12.79
C VAL A 483 12.89 15.56 13.81
N VAL A 484 12.31 16.01 14.93
CA VAL A 484 11.74 15.10 15.94
C VAL A 484 10.60 14.26 15.34
N LEU A 485 9.69 14.89 14.60
CA LEU A 485 8.59 14.19 13.93
C LEU A 485 9.09 13.23 12.84
N ILE A 486 10.10 13.62 12.07
CA ILE A 486 10.75 12.76 11.08
C ILE A 486 11.36 11.54 11.75
N VAL A 487 12.17 11.71 12.80
CA VAL A 487 12.83 10.59 13.49
C VAL A 487 11.81 9.66 14.14
N LEU A 488 10.85 10.20 14.90
CA LEU A 488 9.79 9.40 15.51
C LEU A 488 8.95 8.68 14.44
N GLY A 489 8.63 9.37 13.35
CA GLY A 489 7.92 8.82 12.20
C GLY A 489 8.69 7.69 11.51
N CYS A 490 9.98 7.89 11.20
CA CYS A 490 10.89 6.89 10.61
C CYS A 490 10.94 5.63 11.47
N VAL A 491 11.20 5.77 12.77
CA VAL A 491 11.31 4.63 13.69
C VAL A 491 9.99 3.88 13.79
N THR A 492 8.88 4.62 13.91
CA THR A 492 7.52 4.05 13.93
C THR A 492 7.20 3.31 12.63
N PHE A 493 7.57 3.89 11.49
CA PHE A 493 7.39 3.33 10.16
C PHE A 493 8.14 2.00 9.99
N LEU A 494 9.45 1.99 10.25
CA LEU A 494 10.30 0.82 10.07
C LEU A 494 9.92 -0.32 11.03
N ILE A 495 9.65 -0.02 12.31
CA ILE A 495 9.17 -1.02 13.27
C ILE A 495 7.85 -1.61 12.78
N GLY A 496 6.94 -0.79 12.26
CA GLY A 496 5.64 -1.23 11.74
C GLY A 496 5.79 -2.20 10.57
N GLU A 497 6.57 -1.84 9.56
CA GLU A 497 6.77 -2.67 8.36
C GLU A 497 7.48 -4.00 8.70
N ILE A 498 8.56 -3.96 9.50
CA ILE A 498 9.33 -5.16 9.88
C ILE A 498 8.48 -6.11 10.73
N GLN A 499 7.75 -5.57 11.72
CA GLN A 499 6.95 -6.40 12.60
C GLN A 499 5.71 -6.97 11.91
N ALA A 500 5.06 -6.20 11.00
CA ALA A 500 3.96 -6.70 10.17
C ALA A 500 4.41 -7.89 9.33
N TYR A 501 5.59 -7.82 8.70
CA TYR A 501 6.14 -8.92 7.91
C TYR A 501 6.30 -10.23 8.69
N ARG A 502 6.55 -10.15 10.00
CA ARG A 502 6.72 -11.32 10.88
C ARG A 502 5.41 -11.90 11.42
N GLN A 503 4.28 -11.24 11.21
CA GLN A 503 3.01 -11.68 11.78
C GLN A 503 2.34 -12.80 10.98
N THR A 504 1.66 -13.68 11.70
CA THR A 504 0.77 -14.74 11.18
C THR A 504 -0.71 -14.49 11.50
N ASP A 505 -1.00 -13.64 12.49
CA ASP A 505 -2.36 -13.19 12.83
C ASP A 505 -2.75 -12.01 11.94
N ILE A 506 -3.88 -12.10 11.25
CA ILE A 506 -4.28 -11.09 10.26
C ILE A 506 -4.54 -9.72 10.90
N LYS A 507 -5.14 -9.67 12.09
CA LYS A 507 -5.48 -8.41 12.76
C LYS A 507 -4.24 -7.77 13.36
N ARG A 508 -3.32 -8.58 13.91
CA ARG A 508 -2.03 -8.09 14.40
C ARG A 508 -1.15 -7.58 13.26
N LEU A 509 -1.15 -8.27 12.12
CA LEU A 509 -0.48 -7.82 10.90
C LEU A 509 -1.01 -6.45 10.46
N LEU A 510 -2.33 -6.32 10.31
CA LEU A 510 -2.98 -5.06 9.91
C LEU A 510 -2.75 -3.92 10.93
N ALA A 511 -2.61 -4.27 12.22
CA ALA A 511 -2.28 -3.33 13.29
C ALA A 511 -0.84 -2.79 13.16
N TYR A 512 0.16 -3.64 12.99
CA TYR A 512 1.54 -3.17 12.72
C TYR A 512 1.63 -2.39 11.41
N SER A 513 0.85 -2.76 10.41
CA SER A 513 0.81 -1.96 9.20
C SER A 513 0.05 -0.63 9.37
N THR A 514 -0.84 -0.51 10.37
CA THR A 514 -1.41 0.80 10.76
C THR A 514 -0.32 1.66 11.40
N LEU A 515 0.49 1.06 12.27
CA LEU A 515 1.67 1.70 12.86
C LEU A 515 2.56 2.29 11.76
N ALA A 516 2.89 1.47 10.77
CA ALA A 516 3.76 1.88 9.67
C ALA A 516 3.23 3.15 8.99
N GLN A 517 1.99 3.09 8.52
CA GLN A 517 1.38 4.19 7.79
C GLN A 517 1.18 5.47 8.62
N VAL A 518 0.93 5.36 9.93
CA VAL A 518 0.92 6.52 10.82
C VAL A 518 2.32 7.12 10.95
N GLY A 519 3.36 6.29 11.09
CA GLY A 519 4.75 6.74 11.09
C GLY A 519 5.13 7.47 9.79
N GLU A 520 4.69 6.94 8.64
CA GLU A 520 4.88 7.55 7.33
C GLU A 520 4.24 8.95 7.24
N ILE A 521 2.99 9.08 7.69
CA ILE A 521 2.27 10.38 7.74
C ILE A 521 2.99 11.37 8.65
N THR A 522 3.36 10.96 9.87
CA THR A 522 4.04 11.82 10.84
C THR A 522 5.38 12.32 10.33
N MET A 523 6.14 11.43 9.68
CA MET A 523 7.44 11.77 9.11
C MET A 523 7.32 12.84 8.03
N VAL A 524 6.31 12.73 7.15
CA VAL A 524 6.10 13.73 6.08
C VAL A 524 5.55 15.04 6.61
N ILE A 525 4.65 15.02 7.60
CA ILE A 525 4.24 16.25 8.31
C ILE A 525 5.46 16.98 8.89
N GLY A 526 6.45 16.23 9.39
CA GLY A 526 7.71 16.78 9.90
C GLY A 526 8.58 17.49 8.86
N VAL A 527 8.35 17.29 7.55
CA VAL A 527 9.03 18.05 6.48
C VAL A 527 8.54 19.51 6.46
N GLY A 528 7.30 19.77 6.88
CA GLY A 528 6.82 21.13 7.16
C GLY A 528 6.56 22.01 5.94
N THR A 529 6.45 21.47 4.71
CA THR A 529 6.12 22.25 3.51
C THR A 529 4.64 22.19 3.15
N TYR A 530 4.16 23.12 2.32
CA TYR A 530 2.79 23.13 1.79
C TYR A 530 2.43 21.78 1.11
N LEU A 531 3.32 21.25 0.26
CA LEU A 531 3.12 19.97 -0.41
C LEU A 531 3.12 18.79 0.56
N ALA A 532 3.96 18.83 1.60
CA ALA A 532 4.04 17.78 2.60
C ALA A 532 2.75 17.68 3.41
N LEU A 533 2.19 18.82 3.84
CA LEU A 533 0.89 18.89 4.51
C LEU A 533 -0.24 18.40 3.60
N ALA A 534 -0.27 18.84 2.33
CA ALA A 534 -1.26 18.38 1.36
C ALA A 534 -1.18 16.85 1.13
N GLY A 535 0.02 16.32 0.90
CA GLY A 535 0.26 14.88 0.73
C GLY A 535 -0.15 14.06 1.94
N ALA A 536 0.28 14.49 3.14
CA ALA A 536 -0.05 13.81 4.38
C ALA A 536 -1.56 13.80 4.65
N LEU A 537 -2.26 14.91 4.46
CA LEU A 537 -3.70 15.01 4.71
C LEU A 537 -4.53 14.21 3.68
N VAL A 538 -4.14 14.22 2.39
CA VAL A 538 -4.75 13.34 1.37
C VAL A 538 -4.55 11.87 1.76
N HIS A 539 -3.35 11.51 2.20
CA HIS A 539 -3.06 10.14 2.63
C HIS A 539 -3.79 9.76 3.93
N VAL A 540 -4.04 10.69 4.84
CA VAL A 540 -4.88 10.47 6.04
C VAL A 540 -6.28 9.99 5.65
N ALA A 541 -6.97 10.66 4.72
CA ALA A 541 -8.30 10.24 4.26
C ALA A 541 -8.26 8.88 3.56
N ASN A 542 -7.33 8.70 2.62
CA ASN A 542 -7.19 7.44 1.90
C ASN A 542 -6.88 6.29 2.86
N HIS A 543 -5.95 6.48 3.80
CA HIS A 543 -5.59 5.47 4.79
C HIS A 543 -6.77 5.13 5.72
N ALA A 544 -7.55 6.14 6.13
CA ALA A 544 -8.74 5.93 6.96
C ALA A 544 -9.75 5.00 6.26
N ILE A 545 -10.00 5.21 4.95
CA ILE A 545 -10.87 4.38 4.12
C ILE A 545 -10.28 2.97 3.94
N MET A 546 -9.01 2.89 3.50
CA MET A 546 -8.32 1.62 3.20
C MET A 546 -8.23 0.70 4.42
N LYS A 547 -7.83 1.21 5.60
CA LYS A 547 -7.73 0.37 6.80
C LYS A 547 -9.09 -0.04 7.34
N THR A 548 -10.08 0.85 7.28
CA THR A 548 -11.45 0.51 7.69
C THR A 548 -11.97 -0.66 6.84
N LEU A 549 -11.77 -0.59 5.51
CA LEU A 549 -12.10 -1.67 4.58
C LEU A 549 -11.38 -2.98 4.93
N LEU A 550 -10.05 -2.93 5.14
CA LEU A 550 -9.25 -4.13 5.43
C LEU A 550 -9.64 -4.81 6.76
N PHE A 551 -9.89 -4.04 7.82
CA PHE A 551 -10.34 -4.60 9.10
C PHE A 551 -11.78 -5.12 9.05
N PHE A 552 -12.69 -4.48 8.30
CA PHE A 552 -14.03 -5.02 8.08
C PHE A 552 -14.00 -6.30 7.24
N CYS A 553 -13.20 -6.35 6.17
CA CYS A 553 -13.01 -7.59 5.41
C CYS A 553 -12.44 -8.69 6.31
N ALA A 554 -11.37 -8.43 7.06
CA ALA A 554 -10.81 -9.39 8.02
C ALA A 554 -11.86 -9.84 9.03
N GLY A 555 -12.69 -8.92 9.55
CA GLY A 555 -13.78 -9.24 10.46
C GLY A 555 -14.84 -10.17 9.85
N ALA A 556 -15.26 -9.92 8.62
CA ALA A 556 -16.20 -10.76 7.89
C ALA A 556 -15.63 -12.16 7.64
N LEU A 557 -14.35 -12.26 7.28
CA LEU A 557 -13.66 -13.54 7.11
C LEU A 557 -13.56 -14.31 8.44
N ILE A 558 -13.12 -13.65 9.52
CA ILE A 558 -13.00 -14.25 10.86
C ILE A 558 -14.36 -14.75 11.37
N MET A 559 -15.43 -13.99 11.14
CA MET A 559 -16.79 -14.37 11.54
C MET A 559 -17.24 -15.70 10.91
N ARG A 560 -16.78 -16.00 9.69
CA ARG A 560 -17.10 -17.26 8.99
C ARG A 560 -16.08 -18.37 9.27
N ALA A 561 -14.79 -18.03 9.34
CA ALA A 561 -13.70 -18.99 9.57
C ALA A 561 -13.62 -19.50 11.02
N LYS A 562 -14.10 -18.69 11.99
CA LYS A 562 -13.87 -18.88 13.43
C LYS A 562 -12.38 -18.97 13.80
N GLY A 563 -11.52 -18.33 13.02
CA GLY A 563 -10.07 -18.24 13.25
C GLY A 563 -9.50 -16.96 12.64
N GLN A 564 -8.39 -16.49 13.20
CA GLN A 564 -7.76 -15.19 12.87
C GLN A 564 -6.33 -15.30 12.32
N THR A 565 -5.76 -16.50 12.33
CA THR A 565 -4.46 -16.75 11.70
C THR A 565 -4.62 -16.82 10.18
N LEU A 566 -3.58 -16.46 9.43
CA LEU A 566 -3.57 -16.60 7.98
C LEU A 566 -3.85 -18.04 7.55
N ASP A 567 -3.35 -19.02 8.32
CA ASP A 567 -3.62 -20.43 8.07
C ASP A 567 -5.11 -20.80 8.22
N ALA A 568 -5.80 -20.25 9.23
CA ALA A 568 -7.24 -20.44 9.39
C ALA A 568 -8.08 -19.77 8.27
N LEU A 569 -7.52 -18.76 7.60
CA LEU A 569 -8.17 -18.03 6.50
C LEU A 569 -7.75 -18.54 5.12
N LYS A 570 -7.02 -19.66 5.06
CA LYS A 570 -6.49 -20.22 3.83
C LYS A 570 -7.61 -20.57 2.85
N GLY A 571 -7.58 -19.95 1.67
CA GLY A 571 -8.52 -20.17 0.58
C GLY A 571 -9.95 -19.66 0.80
N ILE A 572 -10.25 -19.04 1.94
CA ILE A 572 -11.61 -18.65 2.32
C ILE A 572 -12.23 -17.67 1.31
N GLY A 573 -11.41 -16.87 0.62
CA GLY A 573 -11.87 -15.92 -0.38
C GLY A 573 -12.54 -16.57 -1.58
N ARG A 574 -12.28 -17.85 -1.86
CA ARG A 574 -12.98 -18.62 -2.90
C ARG A 574 -14.45 -18.84 -2.56
N LYS A 575 -14.79 -18.96 -1.27
CA LYS A 575 -16.17 -19.13 -0.78
C LYS A 575 -16.84 -17.80 -0.44
N MET A 576 -16.04 -16.75 -0.19
CA MET A 576 -16.50 -15.38 0.07
C MET A 576 -15.98 -14.40 -1.01
N PRO A 577 -16.41 -14.53 -2.28
CA PRO A 577 -15.78 -13.83 -3.40
C PRO A 577 -15.99 -12.31 -3.40
N PHE A 578 -17.11 -11.80 -2.89
CA PHE A 578 -17.36 -10.36 -2.81
C PHE A 578 -16.53 -9.72 -1.70
N THR A 579 -16.48 -10.35 -0.52
CA THR A 579 -15.64 -9.90 0.59
C THR A 579 -14.17 -9.95 0.21
N ALA A 580 -13.73 -11.03 -0.43
CA ALA A 580 -12.38 -11.16 -0.97
C ALA A 580 -12.10 -10.07 -2.01
N PHE A 581 -12.98 -9.84 -2.98
CA PHE A 581 -12.80 -8.77 -3.96
C PHE A 581 -12.60 -7.39 -3.31
N CYS A 582 -13.46 -7.02 -2.35
CA CYS A 582 -13.33 -5.78 -1.60
C CYS A 582 -12.00 -5.71 -0.82
N MET A 583 -11.59 -6.82 -0.21
CA MET A 583 -10.29 -6.93 0.45
C MET A 583 -9.13 -6.76 -0.54
N GLY A 584 -9.23 -7.34 -1.74
CA GLY A 584 -8.24 -7.22 -2.80
C GLY A 584 -8.04 -5.76 -3.21
N ILE A 585 -9.13 -5.02 -3.41
CA ILE A 585 -9.08 -3.56 -3.66
C ILE A 585 -8.38 -2.85 -2.50
N GLY A 586 -8.75 -3.15 -1.25
CA GLY A 586 -8.09 -2.54 -0.09
C GLY A 586 -6.60 -2.84 0.01
N LEU A 587 -6.18 -4.07 -0.32
CA LEU A 587 -4.79 -4.51 -0.31
C LEU A 587 -3.97 -3.83 -1.42
N LEU A 588 -4.51 -3.74 -2.63
CA LEU A 588 -3.87 -3.02 -3.73
C LEU A 588 -3.80 -1.52 -3.47
N ALA A 589 -4.86 -0.93 -2.91
CA ALA A 589 -4.87 0.48 -2.55
C ALA A 589 -3.80 0.82 -1.52
N ILE A 590 -3.63 -0.01 -0.49
CA ILE A 590 -2.64 0.26 0.57
C ILE A 590 -1.20 -0.10 0.19
N MET A 591 -1.02 -1.01 -0.78
CA MET A 591 0.27 -1.18 -1.49
C MET A 591 0.62 0.07 -2.32
N SER A 592 -0.32 1.00 -2.47
CA SER A 592 -0.18 2.24 -3.23
C SER A 592 0.06 1.98 -4.72
N VAL A 593 -0.64 1.00 -5.32
CA VAL A 593 -0.60 0.78 -6.77
C VAL A 593 -1.75 1.51 -7.48
N PRO A 594 -1.57 1.98 -8.74
CA PRO A 594 -2.64 2.57 -9.53
C PRO A 594 -3.73 1.55 -9.93
N PRO A 595 -4.99 2.00 -10.13
CA PRO A 595 -5.48 3.38 -10.08
C PRO A 595 -6.14 3.73 -8.73
N PHE A 596 -5.62 3.23 -7.59
CA PHE A 596 -6.26 3.41 -6.29
C PHE A 596 -5.76 4.65 -5.54
N GLY A 597 -6.60 5.24 -4.69
CA GLY A 597 -6.29 6.52 -4.01
C GLY A 597 -5.03 6.52 -3.14
N GLY A 598 -4.62 5.36 -2.61
CA GLY A 598 -3.38 5.23 -1.85
C GLY A 598 -2.12 5.53 -2.67
N PHE A 599 -2.16 5.37 -4.01
CA PHE A 599 -1.08 5.78 -4.90
C PHE A 599 -0.92 7.30 -4.93
N VAL A 600 -2.03 8.04 -5.03
CA VAL A 600 -2.01 9.50 -5.14
C VAL A 600 -1.45 10.16 -3.88
N GLY A 601 -1.89 9.69 -2.70
CA GLY A 601 -1.38 10.19 -1.41
C GLY A 601 0.13 9.96 -1.26
N LYS A 602 0.58 8.72 -1.46
CA LYS A 602 2.00 8.38 -1.37
C LYS A 602 2.85 9.07 -2.45
N PHE A 603 2.28 9.27 -3.65
CA PHE A 603 2.93 10.03 -4.71
C PHE A 603 3.27 11.45 -4.26
N LEU A 604 2.25 12.16 -3.79
CA LEU A 604 2.40 13.55 -3.35
C LEU A 604 3.33 13.66 -2.14
N MET A 605 3.26 12.71 -1.19
CA MET A 605 4.16 12.67 -0.03
C MET A 605 5.63 12.50 -0.42
N ILE A 606 5.95 11.56 -1.33
CA ILE A 606 7.33 11.34 -1.78
C ILE A 606 7.83 12.53 -2.59
N TYR A 607 6.99 13.08 -3.48
CA TYR A 607 7.35 14.28 -4.23
C TYR A 607 7.63 15.47 -3.30
N ALA A 608 6.81 15.66 -2.26
CA ALA A 608 7.02 16.72 -1.27
C ALA A 608 8.36 16.57 -0.52
N CYS A 609 8.73 15.35 -0.13
CA CYS A 609 10.03 15.10 0.49
C CYS A 609 11.19 15.43 -0.47
N VAL A 610 11.07 15.05 -1.74
CA VAL A 610 12.11 15.29 -2.75
C VAL A 610 12.23 16.78 -3.10
N GLU A 611 11.12 17.48 -3.25
CA GLU A 611 11.08 18.92 -3.54
C GLU A 611 11.67 19.74 -2.37
N ALA A 612 11.43 19.32 -1.13
CA ALA A 612 12.06 19.89 0.06
C ALA A 612 13.55 19.49 0.26
N GLY A 613 14.17 18.76 -0.68
CA GLY A 613 15.55 18.29 -0.58
C GLY A 613 15.77 17.10 0.37
N GLN A 614 14.72 16.59 1.01
CA GLN A 614 14.73 15.49 1.99
C GLN A 614 14.68 14.10 1.33
N ILE A 615 15.59 13.86 0.37
CA ILE A 615 15.69 12.60 -0.39
C ILE A 615 15.82 11.36 0.53
N PRO A 616 16.60 11.38 1.64
CA PRO A 616 16.68 10.22 2.53
C PRO A 616 15.32 9.77 3.09
N VAL A 617 14.42 10.72 3.37
CA VAL A 617 13.06 10.43 3.85
C VAL A 617 12.27 9.68 2.78
N ALA A 618 12.32 10.14 1.53
CA ALA A 618 11.69 9.47 0.39
C ALA A 618 12.25 8.04 0.17
N ILE A 619 13.57 7.85 0.30
CA ILE A 619 14.19 6.52 0.19
C ILE A 619 13.67 5.58 1.27
N VAL A 620 13.60 6.03 2.53
CA VAL A 620 13.07 5.22 3.63
C VAL A 620 11.63 4.81 3.33
N MET A 621 10.76 5.72 2.89
CA MET A 621 9.37 5.42 2.51
C MET A 621 9.28 4.34 1.43
N LEU A 622 10.09 4.45 0.38
CA LEU A 622 10.11 3.49 -0.72
C LEU A 622 10.57 2.10 -0.25
N LEU A 623 11.65 2.03 0.56
CA LEU A 623 12.16 0.78 1.11
C LEU A 623 11.12 0.08 2.01
N GLY A 624 10.47 0.82 2.91
CA GLY A 624 9.42 0.24 3.74
C GLY A 624 8.17 -0.11 2.93
N GLY A 625 7.85 0.64 1.88
CA GLY A 625 6.78 0.30 0.93
C GLY A 625 7.00 -1.04 0.24
N VAL A 626 8.24 -1.38 -0.11
CA VAL A 626 8.60 -2.72 -0.64
C VAL A 626 8.30 -3.81 0.40
N ILE A 627 8.65 -3.60 1.67
CA ILE A 627 8.32 -4.52 2.77
C ILE A 627 6.80 -4.69 2.90
N GLY A 628 6.08 -3.57 2.82
CA GLY A 628 4.62 -3.49 2.72
C GLY A 628 4.05 -4.44 1.68
N ALA A 629 4.49 -4.26 0.43
CA ALA A 629 4.06 -5.07 -0.70
C ALA A 629 4.28 -6.58 -0.48
N MET A 630 5.38 -6.98 0.17
CA MET A 630 5.67 -8.39 0.45
C MET A 630 4.63 -9.06 1.36
N TYR A 631 4.27 -8.44 2.50
CA TYR A 631 3.31 -9.07 3.41
C TYR A 631 1.86 -8.92 2.95
N TYR A 632 1.52 -7.86 2.20
CA TYR A 632 0.19 -7.77 1.59
C TYR A 632 0.00 -8.79 0.47
N ALA A 633 1.04 -9.04 -0.34
CA ALA A 633 1.03 -10.10 -1.35
C ALA A 633 0.87 -11.49 -0.70
N ARG A 634 1.44 -11.69 0.50
CA ARG A 634 1.22 -12.90 1.30
C ARG A 634 -0.26 -13.10 1.66
N ILE A 635 -0.96 -12.03 2.04
CA ILE A 635 -2.41 -12.10 2.33
C ILE A 635 -3.19 -12.47 1.08
N LEU A 636 -2.91 -11.81 -0.06
CA LEU A 636 -3.54 -12.14 -1.35
C LEU A 636 -3.34 -13.62 -1.70
N ARG A 637 -2.11 -14.11 -1.61
CA ARG A 637 -1.77 -15.52 -1.86
C ARG A 637 -2.56 -16.49 -0.98
N VAL A 638 -2.63 -16.23 0.32
CA VAL A 638 -3.25 -17.16 1.28
C VAL A 638 -4.77 -17.13 1.19
N VAL A 639 -5.39 -15.95 1.14
CA VAL A 639 -6.86 -15.82 1.20
C VAL A 639 -7.52 -16.18 -0.13
N PHE A 640 -6.91 -15.82 -1.26
CA PHE A 640 -7.55 -15.92 -2.59
C PHE A 640 -7.15 -17.19 -3.32
N PHE A 641 -5.86 -17.55 -3.27
CA PHE A 641 -5.30 -18.56 -4.16
C PHE A 641 -5.05 -19.91 -3.49
N ALA A 642 -4.96 -19.99 -2.17
CA ALA A 642 -4.86 -21.29 -1.52
C ALA A 642 -6.18 -22.09 -1.69
N PRO A 643 -6.12 -23.43 -1.75
CA PRO A 643 -7.33 -24.26 -1.76
C PRO A 643 -8.05 -24.14 -0.42
N TYR A 644 -9.39 -24.13 -0.46
CA TYR A 644 -10.22 -24.12 0.73
C TYR A 644 -10.65 -25.54 1.08
N SER A 645 -10.27 -26.03 2.26
CA SER A 645 -10.64 -27.36 2.77
C SER A 645 -11.59 -27.31 3.97
N GLY A 646 -12.13 -26.13 4.29
CA GLY A 646 -13.06 -25.94 5.41
C GLY A 646 -14.51 -26.29 5.06
N PRO A 647 -15.44 -26.15 6.04
CA PRO A 647 -16.87 -26.39 5.84
C PRO A 647 -17.49 -25.38 4.86
N GLU A 648 -18.65 -25.69 4.29
CA GLU A 648 -19.36 -24.69 3.49
C GLU A 648 -19.73 -23.46 4.33
N ILE A 649 -19.41 -22.28 3.79
CA ILE A 649 -19.66 -20.99 4.43
C ILE A 649 -20.40 -20.06 3.48
N ALA A 650 -21.30 -19.26 4.05
CA ALA A 650 -22.00 -18.21 3.32
C ALA A 650 -21.18 -16.90 3.31
N GLU A 651 -21.48 -16.04 2.34
CA GLU A 651 -20.91 -14.69 2.29
C GLU A 651 -21.27 -13.82 3.51
N ALA A 652 -20.60 -12.67 3.62
CA ALA A 652 -20.94 -11.64 4.58
C ALA A 652 -22.41 -11.19 4.40
N PRO A 653 -23.14 -10.95 5.50
CA PRO A 653 -24.48 -10.37 5.46
C PRO A 653 -24.56 -9.07 4.65
N LEU A 654 -25.77 -8.75 4.15
CA LEU A 654 -25.98 -7.62 3.23
C LEU A 654 -25.51 -6.28 3.79
N SER A 655 -25.82 -5.95 5.05
CA SER A 655 -25.40 -4.68 5.67
C SER A 655 -23.89 -4.50 5.66
N MET A 656 -23.13 -5.58 5.89
CA MET A 656 -21.68 -5.57 5.80
C MET A 656 -21.23 -5.38 4.36
N ARG A 657 -21.82 -6.13 3.41
CA ARG A 657 -21.45 -6.05 1.99
C ARG A 657 -21.65 -4.65 1.40
N ILE A 658 -22.71 -3.96 1.80
CA ILE A 658 -22.95 -2.57 1.38
C ILE A 658 -21.78 -1.67 1.83
N VAL A 659 -21.37 -1.78 3.10
CA VAL A 659 -20.25 -0.99 3.65
C VAL A 659 -18.92 -1.35 2.97
N LEU A 660 -18.63 -2.65 2.81
CA LEU A 660 -17.42 -3.12 2.13
C LEU A 660 -17.36 -2.60 0.68
N GLY A 661 -18.46 -2.72 -0.05
CA GLY A 661 -18.58 -2.23 -1.42
C GLY A 661 -18.41 -0.72 -1.54
N ALA A 662 -19.03 0.05 -0.63
CA ALA A 662 -18.90 1.51 -0.61
C ALA A 662 -17.45 1.95 -0.34
N LEU A 663 -16.77 1.36 0.65
CA LEU A 663 -15.37 1.68 0.94
C LEU A 663 -14.43 1.25 -0.19
N ALA A 664 -14.67 0.09 -0.80
CA ALA A 664 -13.90 -0.36 -1.96
C ALA A 664 -14.10 0.56 -3.17
N ALA A 665 -15.32 1.04 -3.41
CA ALA A 665 -15.61 2.03 -4.44
C ALA A 665 -14.88 3.35 -4.16
N LEU A 666 -14.88 3.84 -2.92
CA LEU A 666 -14.13 5.04 -2.54
C LEU A 666 -12.61 4.89 -2.77
N CYS A 667 -12.03 3.72 -2.49
CA CYS A 667 -10.61 3.45 -2.82
C CYS A 667 -10.30 3.62 -4.32
N VAL A 668 -11.24 3.25 -5.20
CA VAL A 668 -11.09 3.39 -6.67
C VAL A 668 -11.37 4.83 -7.11
N VAL A 669 -12.48 5.41 -6.67
CA VAL A 669 -12.90 6.77 -7.03
C VAL A 669 -11.84 7.79 -6.63
N ASN A 670 -11.29 7.70 -5.42
CA ASN A 670 -10.25 8.62 -4.97
C ASN A 670 -8.93 8.51 -5.75
N GLY A 671 -8.69 7.41 -6.46
CA GLY A 671 -7.51 7.26 -7.31
C GLY A 671 -7.76 7.66 -8.76
N LEU A 672 -8.97 7.44 -9.29
CA LEU A 672 -9.36 7.90 -10.62
C LEU A 672 -9.66 9.41 -10.65
N TYR A 673 -10.21 9.95 -9.56
CA TYR A 673 -10.59 11.35 -9.40
C TYR A 673 -10.10 11.90 -8.03
N PRO A 674 -8.78 12.10 -7.87
CA PRO A 674 -8.19 12.60 -6.63
C PRO A 674 -8.64 14.01 -6.24
N ASP A 675 -9.13 14.80 -7.20
CA ASP A 675 -9.65 16.15 -6.96
C ASP A 675 -10.79 16.15 -5.94
N ALA A 676 -11.59 15.08 -5.84
CA ALA A 676 -12.62 14.94 -4.82
C ALA A 676 -12.06 15.06 -3.39
N VAL A 677 -10.87 14.49 -3.13
CA VAL A 677 -10.22 14.59 -1.82
C VAL A 677 -9.45 15.91 -1.71
N LEU A 678 -8.81 16.37 -2.79
CA LEU A 678 -8.06 17.62 -2.79
C LEU A 678 -8.96 18.83 -2.54
N HIS A 679 -10.20 18.87 -3.03
CA HIS A 679 -11.16 19.94 -2.72
C HIS A 679 -11.49 20.04 -1.23
N LEU A 680 -11.36 18.95 -0.49
CA LEU A 680 -11.53 18.94 0.97
C LEU A 680 -10.24 19.34 1.69
N VAL A 681 -9.08 18.96 1.14
CA VAL A 681 -7.77 19.16 1.78
C VAL A 681 -7.17 20.53 1.50
N LEU A 682 -7.21 21.04 0.27
CA LEU A 682 -6.51 22.27 -0.11
C LEU A 682 -6.96 23.51 0.66
N PRO A 683 -8.27 23.73 0.91
CA PRO A 683 -8.69 24.86 1.73
C PRO A 683 -8.12 24.81 3.16
N VAL A 684 -7.92 23.60 3.70
CA VAL A 684 -7.31 23.38 5.01
C VAL A 684 -5.82 23.72 4.97
N VAL A 685 -5.12 23.23 3.95
CA VAL A 685 -3.68 23.49 3.78
C VAL A 685 -3.42 24.98 3.50
N ASP A 686 -4.25 25.64 2.69
CA ASP A 686 -4.15 27.08 2.39
C ASP A 686 -4.26 27.92 3.67
N ARG A 687 -5.19 27.58 4.58
CA ARG A 687 -5.31 28.28 5.88
C ARG A 687 -4.13 27.99 6.80
N LEU A 688 -3.71 26.72 6.90
CA LEU A 688 -2.53 26.35 7.69
C LEU A 688 -1.28 27.07 7.19
N ALA A 689 -1.10 27.14 5.87
CA ALA A 689 0.03 27.81 5.24
C ALA A 689 0.00 29.32 5.49
N ALA A 690 -1.17 29.95 5.39
CA ALA A 690 -1.32 31.37 5.72
C ALA A 690 -0.96 31.67 7.18
N HIS A 691 -1.38 30.81 8.12
CA HIS A 691 -1.09 30.99 9.55
C HIS A 691 0.37 30.67 9.91
N SER A 692 0.96 29.68 9.26
CA SER A 692 2.35 29.23 9.52
C SER A 692 3.39 29.92 8.64
N GLU A 693 3.02 30.95 7.88
CA GLU A 693 3.87 31.65 6.90
C GLU A 693 4.55 30.69 5.89
N LEU A 694 3.89 29.57 5.57
CA LEU A 694 4.42 28.60 4.61
C LEU A 694 4.20 29.11 3.18
N THR A 695 5.25 29.02 2.37
CA THR A 695 5.16 29.35 0.95
C THR A 695 4.19 28.39 0.24
N ARG A 696 3.15 28.95 -0.38
CA ARG A 696 2.20 28.18 -1.19
C ARG A 696 2.92 27.59 -2.40
N ALA A 697 2.74 26.29 -2.64
CA ALA A 697 3.32 25.59 -3.77
C ALA A 697 2.24 25.09 -4.73
N ALA A 698 2.55 25.06 -6.02
CA ALA A 698 1.67 24.47 -7.03
C ALA A 698 1.63 22.95 -6.87
N LEU A 699 0.43 22.36 -6.97
CA LEU A 699 0.30 20.91 -6.95
C LEU A 699 0.83 20.30 -8.26
N PRO A 700 1.48 19.12 -8.19
CA PRO A 700 1.76 18.35 -9.39
C PRO A 700 0.45 17.84 -10.05
N PRO A 701 0.47 17.46 -11.33
CA PRO A 701 -0.67 16.76 -11.94
C PRO A 701 -0.85 15.40 -11.26
N LEU A 702 -1.95 15.21 -10.54
CA LEU A 702 -2.26 13.98 -9.79
C LEU A 702 -3.32 13.11 -10.47
N THR A 703 -3.86 13.54 -11.61
CA THR A 703 -4.89 12.82 -12.36
C THR A 703 -4.25 11.97 -13.46
N MET A 704 -4.66 10.70 -13.55
CA MET A 704 -4.24 9.82 -14.64
C MET A 704 -4.99 10.22 -15.92
N GLN A 705 -4.27 10.60 -16.96
CA GLN A 705 -4.85 10.96 -18.25
C GLN A 705 -5.08 9.71 -19.12
N TRP A 706 -6.31 9.21 -19.16
CA TRP A 706 -6.66 8.03 -19.94
C TRP A 706 -6.85 8.38 -21.41
N SER A 707 -6.02 7.82 -22.29
CA SER A 707 -6.29 7.84 -23.73
C SER A 707 -7.50 6.99 -24.07
N LEU A 708 -8.13 7.26 -25.22
CA LEU A 708 -9.28 6.51 -25.70
C LEU A 708 -8.95 5.01 -25.83
N ALA A 709 -7.77 4.68 -26.37
CA ALA A 709 -7.32 3.30 -26.50
C ALA A 709 -7.12 2.62 -25.13
N ALA A 710 -6.50 3.30 -24.17
CA ALA A 710 -6.30 2.77 -22.82
C ALA A 710 -7.63 2.59 -22.07
N ALA A 711 -8.55 3.55 -22.20
CA ALA A 711 -9.89 3.48 -21.62
C ALA A 711 -10.72 2.33 -22.22
N ILE A 712 -10.69 2.16 -23.55
CA ILE A 712 -11.34 1.04 -24.24
C ILE A 712 -10.78 -0.29 -23.74
N ALA A 713 -9.46 -0.43 -23.61
CA ALA A 713 -8.85 -1.65 -23.09
C ALA A 713 -9.23 -1.93 -21.62
N ALA A 714 -9.25 -0.91 -20.76
CA ALA A 714 -9.59 -1.05 -19.34
C ALA A 714 -11.08 -1.36 -19.11
N LEU A 715 -11.98 -0.59 -19.73
CA LEU A 715 -13.43 -0.83 -19.68
C LEU A 715 -13.79 -2.13 -20.40
N GLY A 716 -13.11 -2.42 -21.50
CA GLY A 716 -13.21 -3.67 -22.24
C GLY A 716 -12.81 -4.88 -21.40
N ALA A 717 -11.78 -4.78 -20.56
CA ALA A 717 -11.43 -5.84 -19.60
C ALA A 717 -12.62 -6.14 -18.68
N ILE A 718 -13.20 -5.12 -18.05
CA ILE A 718 -14.37 -5.26 -17.17
C ILE A 718 -15.55 -5.88 -17.92
N ALA A 719 -15.84 -5.39 -19.13
CA ALA A 719 -16.92 -5.90 -19.97
C ALA A 719 -16.71 -7.37 -20.35
N VAL A 720 -15.49 -7.78 -20.72
CA VAL A 720 -15.12 -9.16 -21.02
C VAL A 720 -15.33 -10.06 -19.80
N TYR A 721 -14.93 -9.61 -18.61
CA TYR A 721 -15.13 -10.36 -17.38
C TYR A 721 -16.61 -10.59 -17.05
N LEU A 722 -17.44 -9.53 -17.15
CA LEU A 722 -18.85 -9.59 -16.81
C LEU A 722 -19.69 -10.32 -17.87
N LEU A 723 -19.52 -9.99 -19.15
CA LEU A 723 -20.33 -10.51 -20.26
C LEU A 723 -19.85 -11.88 -20.76
N GLY A 724 -18.57 -12.20 -20.55
CA GLY A 724 -17.96 -13.50 -20.86
C GLY A 724 -18.20 -14.57 -19.80
N ARG A 725 -18.80 -14.23 -18.65
CA ARG A 725 -18.98 -15.15 -17.53
C ARG A 725 -19.74 -16.41 -17.95
N GLY A 726 -19.13 -17.58 -17.69
CA GLY A 726 -19.68 -18.89 -18.03
C GLY A 726 -19.61 -19.27 -19.52
N ARG A 727 -19.07 -18.43 -20.41
CA ARG A 727 -18.96 -18.70 -21.85
C ARG A 727 -17.56 -18.34 -22.38
N PRO A 728 -16.60 -19.28 -22.35
CA PRO A 728 -15.19 -19.01 -22.65
C PRO A 728 -14.92 -18.40 -24.03
N LEU A 729 -15.58 -18.96 -25.05
CA LEU A 729 -15.46 -18.49 -26.42
C LEU A 729 -15.94 -17.04 -26.56
N ARG A 730 -17.01 -16.66 -25.84
CA ARG A 730 -17.52 -15.28 -25.84
C ARG A 730 -16.53 -14.32 -25.23
N ALA A 731 -15.88 -14.69 -24.11
CA ALA A 731 -14.86 -13.86 -23.48
C ALA A 731 -13.66 -13.63 -24.42
N GLY A 732 -13.21 -14.70 -25.09
CA GLY A 732 -12.14 -14.64 -26.08
C GLY A 732 -12.47 -13.73 -27.27
N VAL A 733 -13.62 -13.94 -27.92
CA VAL A 733 -14.06 -13.11 -29.06
C VAL A 733 -14.24 -11.64 -28.67
N LEU A 734 -14.84 -11.38 -27.51
CA LEU A 734 -14.98 -10.02 -26.99
C LEU A 734 -13.61 -9.37 -26.77
N SER A 735 -12.62 -10.10 -26.23
CA SER A 735 -11.28 -9.55 -26.02
C SER A 735 -10.58 -9.11 -27.32
N VAL A 736 -10.77 -9.87 -28.40
CA VAL A 736 -10.27 -9.51 -29.75
C VAL A 736 -11.01 -8.27 -30.27
N GLY A 737 -12.33 -8.20 -30.07
CA GLY A 737 -13.14 -7.03 -30.41
C GLY A 737 -12.69 -5.76 -29.65
N VAL A 738 -12.31 -5.89 -28.38
CA VAL A 738 -11.74 -4.78 -27.58
C VAL A 738 -10.42 -4.29 -28.18
N MET A 739 -9.55 -5.18 -28.68
CA MET A 739 -8.34 -4.76 -29.39
C MET A 739 -8.63 -4.05 -30.71
N ALA A 740 -9.58 -4.55 -31.50
CA ALA A 740 -9.99 -3.86 -32.72
C ALA A 740 -10.53 -2.44 -32.41
N ALA A 741 -11.34 -2.29 -31.36
CA ALA A 741 -11.84 -1.00 -30.90
C ALA A 741 -10.71 -0.10 -30.36
N ALA A 742 -9.75 -0.66 -29.62
CA ALA A 742 -8.60 0.09 -29.12
C ALA A 742 -7.71 0.59 -30.27
N LEU A 743 -7.58 -0.18 -31.36
CA LEU A 743 -6.83 0.23 -32.56
C LEU A 743 -7.51 1.43 -33.23
N ILE A 744 -8.84 1.39 -33.37
CA ILE A 744 -9.62 2.54 -33.83
C ILE A 744 -9.38 3.73 -32.90
N GLY A 745 -9.34 3.51 -31.58
CA GLY A 745 -9.01 4.54 -30.60
C GLY A 745 -7.65 5.20 -30.83
N VAL A 746 -6.61 4.42 -31.13
CA VAL A 746 -5.27 4.93 -31.49
C VAL A 746 -5.33 5.76 -32.77
N LEU A 747 -6.01 5.27 -33.81
CA LEU A 747 -6.12 5.95 -35.11
C LEU A 747 -6.91 7.27 -35.03
N VAL A 748 -7.99 7.29 -34.25
CA VAL A 748 -8.81 8.50 -34.04
C VAL A 748 -8.03 9.56 -33.24
N GLN A 749 -7.22 9.14 -32.28
CA GLN A 749 -6.40 10.04 -31.45
C GLN A 749 -4.96 10.20 -31.94
N THR A 750 -4.71 10.11 -33.25
CA THR A 750 -3.34 10.20 -33.81
C THR A 750 -2.59 11.45 -33.33
N SER A 751 -3.28 12.59 -33.19
CA SER A 751 -2.68 13.86 -32.73
C SER A 751 -2.22 13.85 -31.26
N SER A 752 -2.69 12.90 -30.46
CA SER A 752 -2.32 12.78 -29.04
C SER A 752 -1.00 12.02 -28.84
N TYR A 753 -0.40 11.50 -29.91
CA TYR A 753 0.83 10.72 -29.86
C TYR A 753 1.94 11.42 -30.67
N ASP A 754 3.15 11.42 -30.14
CA ASP A 754 4.35 11.59 -30.97
C ASP A 754 4.54 10.36 -31.87
N ALA A 755 5.33 10.47 -32.95
CA ALA A 755 5.44 9.40 -33.95
C ALA A 755 5.96 8.08 -33.34
N LEU A 756 6.92 8.14 -32.42
CA LEU A 756 7.45 6.95 -31.73
C LEU A 756 6.34 6.26 -30.93
N SER A 757 5.58 7.05 -30.17
CA SER A 757 4.50 6.57 -29.30
C SER A 757 3.31 6.06 -30.09
N PHE A 758 2.98 6.67 -31.23
CA PHE A 758 1.92 6.23 -32.13
C PHE A 758 2.21 4.83 -32.67
N TRP A 759 3.38 4.64 -33.29
CA TRP A 759 3.75 3.35 -33.86
C TRP A 759 3.89 2.26 -32.80
N TYR A 760 4.38 2.61 -31.62
CA TYR A 760 4.46 1.67 -30.51
C TYR A 760 3.07 1.31 -29.95
N ALA A 761 2.14 2.27 -29.84
CA ALA A 761 0.75 2.02 -29.45
C ALA A 761 0.02 1.13 -30.46
N ALA A 762 0.18 1.39 -31.76
CA ALA A 762 -0.36 0.54 -32.83
C ALA A 762 0.20 -0.90 -32.72
N ALA A 763 1.50 -1.05 -32.47
CA ALA A 763 2.13 -2.36 -32.30
C ALA A 763 1.63 -3.10 -31.04
N ILE A 764 1.41 -2.39 -29.92
CA ILE A 764 0.80 -2.92 -28.70
C ILE A 764 -0.57 -3.54 -29.00
N VAL A 765 -1.45 -2.81 -29.68
CA VAL A 765 -2.80 -3.30 -29.98
C VAL A 765 -2.78 -4.44 -31.01
N ALA A 766 -1.98 -4.31 -32.07
CA ALA A 766 -1.89 -5.34 -33.10
C ALA A 766 -1.40 -6.68 -32.53
N MET A 767 -0.29 -6.67 -31.78
CA MET A 767 0.25 -7.87 -31.14
C MET A 767 -0.68 -8.40 -30.04
N GLY A 768 -1.41 -7.50 -29.35
CA GLY A 768 -2.42 -7.87 -28.37
C GLY A 768 -3.59 -8.62 -29.00
N GLY A 769 -4.10 -8.14 -30.14
CA GLY A 769 -5.15 -8.79 -30.91
C GLY A 769 -4.75 -10.19 -31.41
N VAL A 770 -3.53 -10.32 -31.93
CA VAL A 770 -2.95 -11.61 -32.36
C VAL A 770 -2.87 -12.60 -31.19
N ASN A 771 -2.31 -12.18 -30.05
CA ASN A 771 -2.16 -13.02 -28.87
C ASN A 771 -3.50 -13.40 -28.24
N LEU A 772 -4.45 -12.47 -28.17
CA LEU A 772 -5.78 -12.74 -27.63
C LEU A 772 -6.57 -13.69 -28.55
N CYS A 773 -6.43 -13.56 -29.87
CA CYS A 773 -7.01 -14.50 -30.83
C CYS A 773 -6.43 -15.90 -30.66
N TYR A 774 -5.10 -16.03 -30.59
CA TYR A 774 -4.43 -17.30 -30.31
C TYR A 774 -4.88 -17.89 -28.96
N SER A 775 -5.05 -17.03 -27.95
CA SER A 775 -5.47 -17.44 -26.61
C SER A 775 -6.87 -18.07 -26.58
N ILE A 776 -7.74 -17.82 -27.58
CA ILE A 776 -9.05 -18.49 -27.69
C ILE A 776 -8.87 -20.00 -27.81
N GLY A 777 -7.94 -20.44 -28.67
CA GLY A 777 -7.64 -21.86 -28.84
C GLY A 777 -6.83 -22.43 -27.68
N TYR A 778 -5.81 -21.69 -27.24
CA TYR A 778 -4.94 -22.13 -26.14
C TYR A 778 -5.68 -22.31 -24.81
N MET A 779 -6.60 -21.38 -24.49
CA MET A 779 -7.37 -21.42 -23.24
C MET A 779 -8.65 -22.24 -23.34
N ALA A 780 -8.95 -22.90 -24.47
CA ALA A 780 -10.22 -23.61 -24.66
C ALA A 780 -10.54 -24.63 -23.55
N HIS A 781 -9.50 -25.25 -22.96
CA HIS A 781 -9.60 -26.26 -21.91
C HIS A 781 -9.21 -25.74 -20.50
N GLY A 782 -8.95 -24.43 -20.35
CA GLY A 782 -8.52 -23.82 -19.08
C GLY A 782 -9.68 -23.49 -18.13
N HIS A 783 -9.44 -23.53 -16.82
CA HIS A 783 -10.47 -23.34 -15.79
C HIS A 783 -10.74 -21.86 -15.43
N ALA A 784 -9.88 -20.92 -15.86
CA ALA A 784 -9.90 -19.51 -15.44
C ALA A 784 -9.94 -18.49 -16.60
N GLN A 785 -10.54 -18.85 -17.75
CA GLN A 785 -10.45 -18.03 -18.98
C GLN A 785 -10.90 -16.56 -18.80
N ASN A 786 -12.01 -16.30 -18.11
CA ASN A 786 -12.52 -14.94 -17.93
C ASN A 786 -11.57 -14.04 -17.13
N ARG A 787 -10.91 -14.61 -16.11
CA ARG A 787 -9.91 -13.91 -15.30
C ARG A 787 -8.65 -13.64 -16.11
N PHE A 788 -8.22 -14.65 -16.87
CA PHE A 788 -7.08 -14.53 -17.79
C PHE A 788 -7.27 -13.36 -18.76
N PHE A 789 -8.39 -13.32 -19.51
CA PHE A 789 -8.65 -12.23 -20.47
C PHE A 789 -8.78 -10.87 -19.80
N PHE A 790 -9.40 -10.79 -18.61
CA PHE A 790 -9.49 -9.55 -17.83
C PHE A 790 -8.10 -8.98 -17.49
N TYR A 791 -7.23 -9.77 -16.86
CA TYR A 791 -5.92 -9.28 -16.44
C TYR A 791 -5.00 -9.01 -17.63
N PHE A 792 -5.12 -9.79 -18.70
CA PHE A 792 -4.37 -9.55 -19.94
C PHE A 792 -4.75 -8.20 -20.55
N LEU A 793 -6.05 -7.90 -20.71
CA LEU A 793 -6.52 -6.62 -21.22
C LEU A 793 -6.17 -5.44 -20.29
N ALA A 794 -6.26 -5.63 -18.97
CA ALA A 794 -5.87 -4.60 -17.99
C ALA A 794 -4.37 -4.26 -18.08
N MET A 795 -3.51 -5.26 -18.29
CA MET A 795 -2.09 -5.07 -18.55
C MET A 795 -1.84 -4.29 -19.86
N ILE A 796 -2.58 -4.60 -20.93
CA ILE A 796 -2.51 -3.87 -22.21
C ILE A 796 -2.97 -2.42 -22.04
N ALA A 797 -4.02 -2.17 -21.25
CA ALA A 797 -4.49 -0.82 -20.95
C ALA A 797 -3.39 0.03 -20.29
N GLY A 798 -2.63 -0.56 -19.35
CA GLY A 798 -1.45 0.08 -18.77
C GLY A 798 -0.40 0.44 -19.82
N LEU A 799 -0.03 -0.51 -20.70
CA LEU A 799 0.93 -0.25 -21.78
C LEU A 799 0.49 0.88 -22.71
N LEU A 800 -0.76 0.90 -23.13
CA LEU A 800 -1.33 1.98 -23.96
C LEU A 800 -1.29 3.32 -23.24
N GLY A 801 -1.57 3.34 -21.94
CA GLY A 801 -1.47 4.54 -21.13
C GLY A 801 -0.04 5.10 -21.04
N VAL A 802 0.98 4.23 -20.91
CA VAL A 802 2.40 4.65 -20.93
C VAL A 802 2.75 5.36 -22.24
N THR A 803 2.25 4.86 -23.38
CA THR A 803 2.52 5.48 -24.68
C THR A 803 1.85 6.83 -24.86
N ALA A 804 0.63 7.00 -24.33
CA ALA A 804 -0.16 8.22 -24.47
C ALA A 804 0.14 9.28 -23.40
N SER A 805 1.03 9.00 -22.45
CA SER A 805 1.28 9.89 -21.32
C SER A 805 1.99 11.16 -21.75
N GLY A 806 1.37 12.32 -21.51
CA GLY A 806 1.96 13.64 -21.73
C GLY A 806 2.73 14.21 -20.53
N ASN A 807 2.58 13.59 -19.35
CA ASN A 807 3.25 14.03 -18.12
C ASN A 807 3.87 12.83 -17.37
N LEU A 808 4.89 13.12 -16.54
CA LEU A 808 5.67 12.12 -15.82
C LEU A 808 4.84 11.33 -14.78
N PHE A 809 3.84 11.96 -14.15
CA PHE A 809 2.95 11.27 -13.20
C PHE A 809 2.12 10.19 -13.91
N SER A 810 1.44 10.54 -15.00
CA SER A 810 0.65 9.60 -15.79
C SER A 810 1.54 8.50 -16.38
N PHE A 811 2.73 8.85 -16.88
CA PHE A 811 3.70 7.88 -17.38
C PHE A 811 4.04 6.84 -16.30
N PHE A 812 4.39 7.29 -15.09
CA PHE A 812 4.71 6.41 -13.98
C PHE A 812 3.49 5.61 -13.48
N ALA A 813 2.31 6.23 -13.41
CA ALA A 813 1.09 5.56 -12.97
C ALA A 813 0.68 4.41 -13.91
N PHE A 814 0.74 4.64 -15.23
CA PHE A 814 0.50 3.59 -16.21
C PHE A 814 1.63 2.56 -16.27
N TRP A 815 2.86 2.98 -15.99
CA TRP A 815 3.99 2.08 -15.84
C TRP A 815 3.74 1.08 -14.71
N GLU A 816 3.29 1.56 -13.56
CA GLU A 816 2.89 0.69 -12.46
C GLU A 816 1.68 -0.17 -12.81
N LEU A 817 0.66 0.38 -13.46
CA LEU A 817 -0.54 -0.37 -13.82
C LEU A 817 -0.22 -1.58 -14.72
N MET A 818 0.70 -1.42 -15.69
CA MET A 818 1.09 -2.53 -16.57
C MET A 818 2.00 -3.57 -15.89
N SER A 819 2.83 -3.17 -14.92
CA SER A 819 3.88 -4.05 -14.36
C SER A 819 3.58 -4.63 -12.99
N SER A 820 2.61 -4.09 -12.26
CA SER A 820 2.34 -4.47 -10.87
C SER A 820 1.29 -5.60 -10.79
N TRP A 821 0.09 -5.27 -10.32
CA TRP A 821 -0.94 -6.24 -9.94
C TRP A 821 -1.59 -6.94 -11.12
N THR A 822 -1.74 -6.27 -12.27
CA THR A 822 -2.28 -6.87 -13.50
C THR A 822 -1.39 -8.01 -13.98
N LEU A 823 -0.08 -7.79 -13.97
CA LEU A 823 0.94 -8.76 -14.38
C LEU A 823 1.07 -9.91 -13.37
N TYR A 824 1.02 -9.60 -12.06
CA TYR A 824 0.98 -10.63 -11.02
C TYR A 824 -0.20 -11.59 -11.20
N LEU A 825 -1.41 -11.06 -11.42
CA LEU A 825 -2.64 -11.84 -11.49
C LEU A 825 -2.78 -12.61 -12.79
N VAL A 826 -2.23 -12.12 -13.90
CA VAL A 826 -2.21 -12.88 -15.17
C VAL A 826 -1.19 -14.04 -15.12
N ILE A 827 -0.03 -13.85 -14.47
CA ILE A 827 0.96 -14.93 -14.32
C ILE A 827 0.44 -16.01 -13.37
N SER A 828 -0.18 -15.61 -12.26
CA SER A 828 -0.71 -16.52 -11.24
C SER A 828 -2.07 -17.16 -11.58
N HIS A 829 -2.55 -17.01 -12.81
CA HIS A 829 -3.89 -17.43 -13.23
C HIS A 829 -4.18 -18.93 -13.08
N ASP A 830 -3.18 -19.80 -13.22
CA ASP A 830 -3.30 -21.26 -13.04
C ASP A 830 -3.33 -21.68 -11.57
N GLU A 831 -3.06 -20.75 -10.66
CA GLU A 831 -3.14 -20.91 -9.21
C GLU A 831 -2.25 -22.06 -8.64
N THR A 832 -1.28 -22.56 -9.43
CA THR A 832 -0.33 -23.58 -8.96
C THR A 832 0.65 -22.99 -7.95
N ALA A 833 1.19 -23.83 -7.07
CA ALA A 833 2.15 -23.39 -6.06
C ALA A 833 3.40 -22.74 -6.69
N GLU A 834 3.83 -23.27 -7.84
CA GLU A 834 4.93 -22.71 -8.62
C GLU A 834 4.56 -21.37 -9.25
N ALA A 835 3.41 -21.27 -9.95
CA ALA A 835 2.96 -20.02 -10.57
C ALA A 835 2.77 -18.89 -9.55
N LEU A 836 2.24 -19.20 -8.36
CA LEU A 836 2.09 -18.23 -7.27
C LEU A 836 3.44 -17.78 -6.70
N ARG A 837 4.38 -18.71 -6.48
CA ARG A 837 5.72 -18.38 -5.98
C ARG A 837 6.45 -17.48 -6.97
N GLU A 838 6.47 -17.91 -8.22
CA GLU A 838 7.18 -17.26 -9.30
C GLU A 838 6.55 -15.91 -9.70
N GLY A 839 5.21 -15.84 -9.74
CA GLY A 839 4.49 -14.58 -9.91
C GLY A 839 4.73 -13.59 -8.78
N THR A 840 4.77 -14.05 -7.52
CA THR A 840 5.08 -13.18 -6.36
C THR A 840 6.50 -12.65 -6.43
N LYS A 841 7.47 -13.50 -6.79
CA LYS A 841 8.87 -13.12 -6.99
C LYS A 841 8.98 -12.01 -8.04
N TYR A 842 8.32 -12.20 -9.18
CA TYR A 842 8.35 -11.23 -10.28
C TYR A 842 7.64 -9.91 -9.94
N PHE A 843 6.52 -9.97 -9.21
CA PHE A 843 5.82 -8.79 -8.70
C PHE A 843 6.72 -7.94 -7.80
N ILE A 844 7.39 -8.56 -6.82
CA ILE A 844 8.29 -7.84 -5.90
C ILE A 844 9.45 -7.21 -6.68
N PHE A 845 10.05 -7.94 -7.64
CA PHE A 845 11.11 -7.40 -8.48
C PHE A 845 10.66 -6.15 -9.25
N ASN A 846 9.50 -6.21 -9.91
CA ASN A 846 8.95 -5.06 -10.62
C ASN A 846 8.67 -3.89 -9.67
N PHE A 847 8.15 -4.16 -8.46
CA PHE A 847 7.88 -3.13 -7.45
C PHE A 847 9.16 -2.44 -6.93
N VAL A 848 10.28 -3.16 -6.86
CA VAL A 848 11.59 -2.55 -6.55
C VAL A 848 12.06 -1.65 -7.69
N GLY A 849 11.99 -2.13 -8.94
CA GLY A 849 12.38 -1.31 -10.10
C GLY A 849 11.49 -0.08 -10.29
N ALA A 850 10.21 -0.22 -10.01
CA ALA A 850 9.23 0.85 -9.91
C ALA A 850 9.62 1.91 -8.89
N SER A 851 10.03 1.49 -7.69
CA SER A 851 10.44 2.41 -6.62
C SER A 851 11.67 3.24 -7.01
N VAL A 852 12.63 2.63 -7.71
CA VAL A 852 13.80 3.33 -8.25
C VAL A 852 13.40 4.34 -9.34
N LEU A 853 12.55 3.91 -10.29
CA LEU A 853 12.02 4.79 -11.33
C LEU A 853 11.22 5.96 -10.74
N PHE A 854 10.39 5.69 -9.73
CA PHE A 854 9.57 6.68 -9.04
C PHE A 854 10.43 7.78 -8.42
N LEU A 855 11.47 7.40 -7.67
CA LEU A 855 12.40 8.36 -7.09
C LEU A 855 13.05 9.22 -8.19
N GLY A 856 13.55 8.58 -9.25
CA GLY A 856 14.13 9.30 -10.39
C GLY A 856 13.17 10.28 -11.06
N VAL A 857 11.92 9.88 -11.27
CA VAL A 857 10.86 10.72 -11.85
C VAL A 857 10.55 11.92 -10.95
N THR A 858 10.39 11.72 -9.63
CA THR A 858 10.12 12.82 -8.70
C THR A 858 11.30 13.78 -8.59
N MET A 859 12.55 13.27 -8.58
CA MET A 859 13.75 14.10 -8.55
C MET A 859 13.90 14.90 -9.84
N LEU A 860 13.61 14.30 -11.00
CA LEU A 860 13.65 15.00 -12.28
C LEU A 860 12.59 16.13 -12.30
N ALA A 861 11.37 15.84 -11.85
CA ALA A 861 10.31 16.86 -11.81
C ALA A 861 10.62 17.99 -10.81
N ALA A 862 11.17 17.66 -9.64
CA ALA A 862 11.58 18.67 -8.65
C ALA A 862 12.73 19.55 -9.17
N THR A 863 13.74 18.96 -9.82
CA THR A 863 14.88 19.70 -10.36
C THR A 863 14.52 20.56 -11.57
N THR A 864 13.59 20.11 -12.42
CA THR A 864 13.18 20.84 -13.63
C THR A 864 12.01 21.79 -13.40
N GLY A 865 11.25 21.62 -12.31
CA GLY A 865 10.06 22.41 -11.98
C GLY A 865 8.83 22.06 -12.81
N THR A 866 8.85 21.00 -13.61
CA THR A 866 7.71 20.58 -14.45
C THR A 866 7.53 19.07 -14.50
N PHE A 867 6.27 18.64 -14.58
CA PHE A 867 5.90 17.26 -14.88
C PHE A 867 5.58 17.04 -16.36
N GLN A 868 5.47 18.10 -17.16
CA GLN A 868 5.09 18.01 -18.56
C GLN A 868 6.27 17.56 -19.40
N ILE A 869 6.12 16.44 -20.10
CA ILE A 869 7.19 15.83 -20.91
C ILE A 869 7.62 16.80 -22.02
N ALA A 870 6.68 17.55 -22.60
CA ALA A 870 6.96 18.53 -23.64
C ALA A 870 7.85 19.71 -23.18
N GLU A 871 7.84 20.03 -21.89
CA GLU A 871 8.60 21.16 -21.31
C GLU A 871 9.99 20.74 -20.80
N LEU A 872 10.22 19.43 -20.61
CA LEU A 872 11.46 18.91 -20.00
C LEU A 872 12.71 19.32 -20.77
N ALA A 873 12.68 19.27 -22.11
CA ALA A 873 13.85 19.61 -22.93
C ALA A 873 14.33 21.05 -22.66
N ALA A 874 13.38 21.99 -22.60
CA ALA A 874 13.66 23.39 -22.36
C ALA A 874 14.11 23.66 -20.91
N ALA A 875 13.51 22.96 -19.94
CA ALA A 875 13.90 23.07 -18.53
C ALA A 875 15.31 22.52 -18.28
N VAL A 876 15.60 21.33 -18.81
CA VAL A 876 16.90 20.65 -18.73
C VAL A 876 18.02 21.48 -19.33
N GLY A 877 17.79 22.15 -20.47
CA GLY A 877 18.78 22.99 -21.13
C GLY A 877 19.33 24.13 -20.27
N LYS A 878 18.59 24.54 -19.22
CA LYS A 878 18.94 25.61 -18.28
C LYS A 878 19.71 25.13 -17.05
N LEU A 879 19.73 23.82 -16.79
CA LEU A 879 20.31 23.25 -15.57
C LEU A 879 21.80 22.89 -15.73
N GLN A 880 22.50 22.85 -14.60
CA GLN A 880 23.85 22.29 -14.56
C GLN A 880 23.80 20.78 -14.79
N PRO A 881 24.72 20.20 -15.58
CA PRO A 881 24.64 18.79 -15.92
C PRO A 881 24.70 17.87 -14.69
N ALA A 882 25.50 18.22 -13.67
CA ALA A 882 25.61 17.45 -12.42
C ALA A 882 24.25 17.22 -11.72
N ALA A 883 23.33 18.19 -11.79
CA ALA A 883 22.00 18.07 -11.17
C ALA A 883 21.13 16.99 -11.82
N LEU A 884 21.42 16.61 -13.06
CA LEU A 884 20.65 15.64 -13.84
C LEU A 884 21.20 14.23 -13.76
N LEU A 885 22.44 14.05 -13.28
CA LEU A 885 23.10 12.75 -13.28
C LEU A 885 22.31 11.72 -12.46
N VAL A 886 21.95 12.03 -11.22
CA VAL A 886 21.23 11.09 -10.33
C VAL A 886 19.80 10.82 -10.80
N PRO A 887 18.95 11.84 -11.06
CA PRO A 887 17.56 11.60 -11.50
C PRO A 887 17.48 10.77 -12.78
N VAL A 888 18.30 11.10 -13.79
CA VAL A 888 18.30 10.40 -15.08
C VAL A 888 18.87 8.99 -14.94
N SER A 889 19.91 8.80 -14.13
CA SER A 889 20.46 7.46 -13.87
C SER A 889 19.43 6.55 -13.20
N LEU A 890 18.67 7.03 -12.21
CA LEU A 890 17.62 6.26 -11.55
C LEU A 890 16.49 5.86 -12.53
N ILE A 891 16.07 6.79 -13.40
CA ILE A 891 15.08 6.51 -14.45
C ILE A 891 15.61 5.41 -15.40
N PHE A 892 16.86 5.52 -15.83
CA PHE A 892 17.45 4.58 -16.78
C PHE A 892 17.66 3.21 -16.11
N ILE A 893 18.06 3.15 -14.84
CA ILE A 893 18.12 1.91 -14.06
C ILE A 893 16.74 1.24 -14.05
N GLY A 894 15.66 2.00 -13.80
CA GLY A 894 14.29 1.47 -13.87
C GLY A 894 13.95 0.87 -15.23
N PHE A 895 14.32 1.53 -16.32
CA PHE A 895 14.12 1.01 -17.68
C PHE A 895 14.98 -0.22 -18.00
N LEU A 896 16.24 -0.25 -17.55
CA LEU A 896 17.16 -1.38 -17.72
C LEU A 896 16.69 -2.62 -16.94
N MET A 897 16.20 -2.42 -15.71
CA MET A 897 15.57 -3.49 -14.91
C MET A 897 14.37 -4.08 -15.66
N LYS A 898 13.58 -3.25 -16.34
CA LYS A 898 12.44 -3.73 -17.14
C LYS A 898 12.89 -4.44 -18.41
N ALA A 899 14.01 -4.04 -18.98
CA ALA A 899 14.61 -4.68 -20.14
C ALA A 899 15.44 -5.94 -19.78
N ALA A 900 15.39 -6.41 -18.53
CA ALA A 900 16.09 -7.60 -18.02
C ALA A 900 17.62 -7.55 -18.20
N GLN A 901 18.22 -6.37 -18.02
CA GLN A 901 19.66 -6.16 -18.22
C GLN A 901 20.48 -6.52 -16.98
N LEU A 902 21.70 -7.04 -17.18
CA LEU A 902 22.67 -7.31 -16.09
C LEU A 902 23.06 -6.00 -15.35
N PRO A 903 23.51 -6.07 -14.08
CA PRO A 903 24.00 -7.24 -13.32
C PRO A 903 22.94 -8.04 -12.56
N LEU A 904 21.67 -7.61 -12.56
CA LEU A 904 20.64 -8.32 -11.82
C LEU A 904 20.32 -9.67 -12.48
N ARG A 905 20.03 -10.68 -11.65
CA ARG A 905 19.77 -12.05 -12.11
C ARG A 905 18.57 -12.13 -13.06
N ILE A 906 18.77 -12.60 -14.29
CA ILE A 906 17.74 -12.68 -15.34
C ILE A 906 16.50 -13.48 -14.88
N ASP A 907 16.66 -14.53 -14.07
CA ASP A 907 15.54 -15.34 -13.58
C ASP A 907 14.62 -14.62 -12.58
N TYR A 908 15.06 -13.47 -12.06
CA TYR A 908 14.22 -12.54 -11.29
C TYR A 908 13.59 -11.45 -12.17
N GLN A 909 14.25 -11.05 -13.26
CA GLN A 909 13.81 -9.96 -14.14
C GLN A 909 12.85 -10.39 -15.26
N MET A 910 12.81 -11.68 -15.57
CA MET A 910 11.99 -12.21 -16.65
C MET A 910 10.73 -12.89 -16.15
N HIS A 911 9.73 -12.95 -17.03
CA HIS A 911 8.54 -13.76 -16.80
C HIS A 911 8.92 -15.22 -16.59
N THR A 912 8.08 -15.91 -15.84
CA THR A 912 8.42 -17.19 -15.27
C THR A 912 7.90 -18.32 -16.15
N VAL A 913 8.56 -19.48 -16.10
CA VAL A 913 8.16 -20.66 -16.88
C VAL A 913 6.68 -21.04 -16.67
N PRO A 914 6.10 -20.91 -15.46
CA PRO A 914 4.68 -21.17 -15.24
C PRO A 914 3.70 -20.19 -15.91
N ALA A 915 4.15 -19.02 -16.39
CA ALA A 915 3.24 -18.05 -17.01
C ALA A 915 2.57 -18.64 -18.28
N PRO A 916 1.29 -18.32 -18.56
CA PRO A 916 0.61 -18.85 -19.74
C PRO A 916 1.33 -18.41 -21.01
N THR A 917 1.53 -19.34 -21.94
CA THR A 917 2.46 -19.13 -23.06
C THR A 917 2.12 -17.94 -23.98
N PRO A 918 0.84 -17.63 -24.28
CA PRO A 918 0.49 -16.41 -25.01
C PRO A 918 0.90 -15.13 -24.28
N VAL A 919 0.80 -15.13 -22.94
CA VAL A 919 1.24 -14.00 -22.11
C VAL A 919 2.76 -13.93 -22.06
N SER A 920 3.46 -15.07 -21.97
CA SER A 920 4.93 -15.10 -22.12
C SER A 920 5.38 -14.54 -23.46
N GLY A 921 4.69 -14.90 -24.55
CA GLY A 921 4.91 -14.36 -25.90
C GLY A 921 4.74 -12.85 -25.92
N TYR A 922 3.60 -12.36 -25.44
CA TYR A 922 3.32 -10.93 -25.37
C TYR A 922 4.27 -10.14 -24.44
N ILE A 923 4.67 -10.71 -23.30
CA ILE A 923 5.65 -10.07 -22.41
C ILE A 923 6.98 -9.92 -23.15
N SER A 924 7.46 -11.02 -23.73
CA SER A 924 8.72 -11.06 -24.48
C SER A 924 8.69 -10.19 -25.73
N ALA A 925 7.56 -10.12 -26.44
CA ALA A 925 7.41 -9.38 -27.67
C ALA A 925 7.18 -7.90 -27.41
N VAL A 926 6.25 -7.54 -26.53
CA VAL A 926 5.77 -6.16 -26.35
C VAL A 926 6.17 -5.59 -25.00
N LEU A 927 5.80 -6.23 -23.88
CA LEU A 927 5.90 -5.59 -22.56
C LEU A 927 7.33 -5.16 -22.22
N LEU A 928 8.34 -5.99 -22.51
CA LEU A 928 9.74 -5.65 -22.21
C LEU A 928 10.31 -4.56 -23.13
N LYS A 929 9.67 -4.26 -24.28
CA LYS A 929 10.10 -3.19 -25.21
C LYS A 929 9.83 -1.80 -24.66
N VAL A 930 9.01 -1.71 -23.61
CA VAL A 930 8.74 -0.45 -22.92
C VAL A 930 10.00 0.12 -22.25
N GLY A 931 10.96 -0.73 -21.88
CA GLY A 931 12.27 -0.31 -21.37
C GLY A 931 13.10 0.42 -22.43
N PRO A 932 13.47 -0.24 -23.54
CA PRO A 932 14.15 0.41 -24.67
C PRO A 932 13.40 1.61 -25.25
N TYR A 933 12.06 1.54 -25.36
CA TYR A 933 11.21 2.67 -25.73
C TYR A 933 11.37 3.84 -24.77
N GLY A 934 11.32 3.59 -23.45
CA GLY A 934 11.51 4.59 -22.41
C GLY A 934 12.90 5.23 -22.48
N ILE A 935 13.96 4.43 -22.68
CA ILE A 935 15.32 4.93 -22.85
C ILE A 935 15.42 5.88 -24.04
N LEU A 936 14.95 5.47 -25.22
CA LEU A 936 14.99 6.32 -26.41
C LEU A 936 14.16 7.60 -26.23
N LYS A 937 12.92 7.48 -25.73
CA LYS A 937 12.02 8.61 -25.54
C LYS A 937 12.61 9.63 -24.57
N PHE A 938 13.09 9.20 -23.41
CA PHE A 938 13.68 10.10 -22.42
C PHE A 938 15.05 10.62 -22.85
N PHE A 939 15.85 9.83 -23.56
CA PHE A 939 17.11 10.33 -24.13
C PHE A 939 16.87 11.54 -25.05
N VAL A 940 15.87 11.46 -25.93
CA VAL A 940 15.51 12.56 -26.84
C VAL A 940 14.87 13.72 -26.08
N VAL A 941 13.88 13.46 -25.24
CA VAL A 941 13.17 14.50 -24.47
C VAL A 941 14.12 15.29 -23.57
N LEU A 942 15.19 14.69 -23.07
CA LEU A 942 16.21 15.36 -22.26
C LEU A 942 17.28 16.09 -23.09
N GLY A 943 17.13 16.14 -24.42
CA GLY A 943 17.93 16.96 -25.33
C GLY A 943 18.97 16.22 -26.17
N ALA A 944 18.94 14.87 -26.22
CA ALA A 944 19.61 13.90 -27.13
C ALA A 944 21.11 14.08 -27.50
N GLY A 945 21.77 15.17 -27.12
CA GLY A 945 23.12 15.51 -27.54
C GLY A 945 23.70 16.70 -26.78
N THR A 946 22.95 17.80 -26.61
CA THR A 946 23.49 19.01 -25.95
C THR A 946 23.66 18.83 -24.43
N THR A 947 22.69 18.20 -23.76
CA THR A 947 22.74 17.92 -22.31
C THR A 947 23.75 16.82 -21.97
N PHE A 948 23.78 15.75 -22.77
CA PHE A 948 24.69 14.61 -22.54
C PHE A 948 26.13 14.92 -22.95
N ALA A 949 26.37 15.73 -23.98
CA ALA A 949 27.71 16.26 -24.28
C ALA A 949 28.24 17.18 -23.15
N LYS A 950 27.35 17.98 -22.52
CA LYS A 950 27.72 18.77 -21.33
C LYS A 950 28.03 17.90 -20.11
N LEU A 951 27.33 16.78 -19.92
CA LEU A 951 27.64 15.78 -18.87
C LEU A 951 29.02 15.14 -19.09
N ALA A 952 29.37 14.84 -20.34
CA ALA A 952 30.67 14.28 -20.73
C ALA A 952 31.85 15.23 -20.47
N ALA A 953 31.61 16.55 -20.46
CA ALA A 953 32.62 17.56 -20.19
C ALA A 953 33.06 17.63 -18.70
N ILE A 954 32.34 16.99 -17.77
CA ILE A 954 32.63 17.02 -16.32
C ILE A 954 33.71 15.98 -15.92
N SER A 955 33.86 14.88 -16.66
CA SER A 955 34.94 13.92 -16.43
C SER A 955 35.23 13.08 -17.69
N PRO A 956 36.50 12.97 -18.13
CA PRO A 956 36.91 12.12 -19.25
C PRO A 956 36.64 10.62 -19.03
N TRP A 957 36.47 10.20 -17.77
CA TRP A 957 36.25 8.80 -17.37
C TRP A 957 34.77 8.41 -17.29
N MET A 958 33.86 9.36 -17.56
CA MET A 958 32.42 9.17 -17.48
C MET A 958 31.87 9.05 -18.91
N PRO A 959 31.96 7.88 -19.55
CA PRO A 959 31.33 7.70 -20.85
C PRO A 959 29.84 8.06 -20.73
N ASN A 960 29.33 8.70 -21.78
CA ASN A 960 27.92 9.05 -21.94
C ASN A 960 27.03 7.94 -21.38
N LEU A 961 26.00 8.26 -20.59
CA LEU A 961 25.08 7.28 -20.00
C LEU A 961 24.62 6.19 -21.01
N MET A 962 24.49 6.56 -22.29
CA MET A 962 24.23 5.62 -23.40
C MET A 962 25.35 4.63 -23.69
N GLN A 963 26.61 5.03 -23.64
CA GLN A 963 27.72 4.08 -23.78
C GLN A 963 27.76 3.07 -22.60
N VAL A 964 27.41 3.50 -21.38
CA VAL A 964 27.24 2.56 -20.24
C VAL A 964 26.12 1.56 -20.54
N VAL A 965 24.98 2.03 -21.05
CA VAL A 965 23.89 1.17 -21.49
C VAL A 965 24.34 0.23 -22.61
N ALA A 966 25.13 0.70 -23.59
CA ALA A 966 25.65 -0.10 -24.69
C ALA A 966 26.57 -1.23 -24.21
N VAL A 967 27.44 -0.95 -23.22
CA VAL A 967 28.30 -1.96 -22.59
C VAL A 967 27.48 -2.98 -21.81
N ILE A 968 26.52 -2.53 -20.99
CA ILE A 968 25.60 -3.41 -20.26
C ILE A 968 24.82 -4.29 -21.24
N ALA A 969 24.35 -3.71 -22.35
CA ALA A 969 23.61 -4.41 -23.39
C ALA A 969 24.49 -5.46 -24.10
N ALA A 970 25.75 -5.14 -24.41
CA ALA A 970 26.71 -6.06 -25.01
C ALA A 970 27.06 -7.25 -24.10
N ILE A 971 27.26 -7.00 -22.80
CA ILE A 971 27.50 -8.06 -21.81
C ILE A 971 26.24 -8.93 -21.68
N THR A 972 25.06 -8.30 -21.60
CA THR A 972 23.78 -8.98 -21.47
C THR A 972 23.49 -9.86 -22.69
N LEU A 973 23.70 -9.36 -23.91
CA LEU A 973 23.45 -10.15 -25.13
C LEU A 973 24.38 -11.35 -25.27
N LEU A 974 25.62 -11.25 -24.82
CA LEU A 974 26.57 -12.37 -24.81
C LEU A 974 26.19 -13.40 -23.75
N TYR A 975 26.01 -12.96 -22.50
CA TYR A 975 25.67 -13.84 -21.39
C TYR A 975 24.35 -14.58 -21.64
N ALA A 976 23.30 -13.85 -22.02
CA ALA A 976 21.99 -14.44 -22.26
C ALA A 976 21.99 -15.33 -23.51
N GLY A 977 22.77 -15.00 -24.54
CA GLY A 977 22.97 -15.84 -25.72
C GLY A 977 23.62 -17.19 -25.35
N ALA A 978 24.73 -17.14 -24.61
CA ALA A 978 25.41 -18.34 -24.12
C ALA A 978 24.50 -19.18 -23.21
N MET A 979 23.78 -18.55 -22.28
CA MET A 979 22.85 -19.25 -21.40
C MET A 979 21.68 -19.89 -22.15
N ALA A 980 21.21 -19.31 -23.25
CA ALA A 980 20.18 -19.92 -24.08
C ALA A 980 20.65 -21.25 -24.69
N VAL A 981 21.92 -21.36 -25.08
CA VAL A 981 22.51 -22.62 -25.59
C VAL A 981 22.56 -23.69 -24.48
N VAL A 982 22.86 -23.29 -23.24
CA VAL A 982 22.94 -24.18 -22.08
C VAL A 982 21.56 -24.71 -21.64
N GLN A 983 20.48 -23.96 -21.86
CA GLN A 983 19.16 -24.40 -21.39
C GLN A 983 18.60 -25.59 -22.17
N THR A 984 17.98 -26.52 -21.44
CA THR A 984 17.17 -27.63 -22.01
C THR A 984 15.67 -27.36 -21.93
N GLY A 985 15.22 -26.49 -21.03
CA GLY A 985 13.79 -26.15 -20.90
C GLY A 985 13.25 -25.29 -22.04
N ILE A 986 12.10 -25.67 -22.61
CA ILE A 986 11.46 -25.03 -23.78
C ILE A 986 11.31 -23.51 -23.59
N LYS A 987 10.55 -23.09 -22.56
CA LYS A 987 10.33 -21.66 -22.30
C LYS A 987 11.59 -20.96 -21.80
N ARG A 988 12.43 -21.65 -21.02
CA ARG A 988 13.62 -21.04 -20.41
C ARG A 988 14.66 -20.65 -21.46
N LEU A 989 14.88 -21.50 -22.46
CA LEU A 989 15.69 -21.17 -23.64
C LEU A 989 15.15 -19.94 -24.37
N LEU A 990 13.82 -19.88 -24.57
CA LEU A 990 13.18 -18.73 -25.22
C LEU A 990 13.27 -17.44 -24.37
N ILE A 991 13.24 -17.55 -23.05
CA ILE A 991 13.43 -16.42 -22.12
C ILE A 991 14.84 -15.85 -22.27
N TYR A 992 15.89 -16.67 -22.15
CA TYR A 992 17.28 -16.19 -22.30
C TYR A 992 17.55 -15.61 -23.67
N SER A 993 17.06 -16.24 -24.74
CA SER A 993 17.18 -15.65 -26.07
C SER A 993 16.39 -14.34 -26.21
N THR A 994 15.26 -14.14 -25.52
CA THR A 994 14.59 -12.81 -25.47
C THR A 994 15.52 -11.74 -24.90
N VAL A 995 16.16 -12.04 -23.77
CA VAL A 995 17.06 -11.10 -23.09
C VAL A 995 18.27 -10.79 -23.97
N SER A 996 18.78 -11.79 -24.68
CA SER A 996 19.85 -11.60 -25.67
C SER A 996 19.45 -10.57 -26.74
N GLN A 997 18.26 -10.71 -27.33
CA GLN A 997 17.79 -9.79 -28.36
C GLN A 997 17.39 -8.41 -27.82
N LEU A 998 16.93 -8.29 -26.56
CA LEU A 998 16.78 -6.99 -25.90
C LEU A 998 18.12 -6.26 -25.79
N GLY A 999 19.22 -6.98 -25.55
CA GLY A 999 20.56 -6.41 -25.60
C GLY A 999 20.93 -5.89 -26.99
N TYR A 1000 20.52 -6.53 -28.10
CA TYR A 1000 20.71 -5.96 -29.44
C TYR A 1000 19.94 -4.66 -29.65
N ILE A 1001 18.67 -4.62 -29.23
CA ILE A 1001 17.83 -3.42 -29.34
C ILE A 1001 18.49 -2.26 -28.60
N LEU A 1002 18.89 -2.50 -27.35
CA LEU A 1002 19.53 -1.49 -26.51
C LEU A 1002 20.90 -1.08 -27.03
N LEU A 1003 21.72 -2.03 -27.51
CA LEU A 1003 22.99 -1.72 -28.13
C LEU A 1003 22.78 -0.78 -29.33
N GLY A 1004 21.89 -1.12 -30.25
CA GLY A 1004 21.57 -0.29 -31.42
C GLY A 1004 21.13 1.13 -31.04
N ILE A 1005 20.13 1.26 -30.14
CA ILE A 1005 19.65 2.55 -29.67
C ILE A 1005 20.76 3.37 -29.00
N SER A 1006 21.62 2.72 -28.23
CA SER A 1006 22.64 3.37 -27.40
C SER A 1006 23.89 3.81 -28.16
N LEU A 1007 24.08 3.33 -29.40
CA LEU A 1007 25.14 3.83 -30.28
C LEU A 1007 24.91 5.31 -30.66
N GLY A 1008 23.67 5.81 -30.58
CA GLY A 1008 23.34 7.22 -30.78
C GLY A 1008 23.45 7.70 -32.24
N THR A 1009 23.87 6.85 -33.17
CA THR A 1009 23.88 7.18 -34.61
C THR A 1009 22.51 6.96 -35.23
N SER A 1010 22.23 7.66 -36.33
CA SER A 1010 20.99 7.46 -37.09
C SER A 1010 20.83 5.99 -37.51
N LEU A 1011 21.89 5.38 -38.03
CA LEU A 1011 21.88 3.98 -38.44
C LEU A 1011 21.66 3.01 -37.25
N GLY A 1012 22.28 3.28 -36.10
CA GLY A 1012 22.15 2.46 -34.90
C GLY A 1012 20.74 2.50 -34.31
N ILE A 1013 20.17 3.70 -34.17
CA ILE A 1013 18.80 3.88 -33.67
C ILE A 1013 17.79 3.23 -34.63
N ALA A 1014 17.96 3.42 -35.94
CA ALA A 1014 17.10 2.77 -36.92
C ALA A 1014 17.22 1.24 -36.87
N GLY A 1015 18.44 0.71 -36.76
CA GLY A 1015 18.69 -0.73 -36.58
C GLY A 1015 18.07 -1.28 -35.30
N GLY A 1016 18.19 -0.55 -34.17
CA GLY A 1016 17.60 -0.92 -32.89
C GLY A 1016 16.07 -0.94 -32.92
N LEU A 1017 15.44 0.10 -33.47
CA LEU A 1017 13.98 0.18 -33.64
C LEU A 1017 13.45 -0.88 -34.61
N MET A 1018 14.14 -1.08 -35.74
CA MET A 1018 13.80 -2.13 -36.70
C MET A 1018 13.94 -3.51 -36.05
N HIS A 1019 14.98 -3.73 -35.24
CA HIS A 1019 15.17 -4.97 -34.51
C HIS A 1019 14.08 -5.17 -33.45
N ALA A 1020 13.64 -4.10 -32.78
CA ALA A 1020 12.54 -4.18 -31.83
C ALA A 1020 11.24 -4.66 -32.49
N ALA A 1021 10.87 -4.08 -33.63
CA ALA A 1021 9.69 -4.48 -34.39
C ALA A 1021 9.81 -5.91 -34.97
N ASN A 1022 10.96 -6.25 -35.57
CA ASN A 1022 11.19 -7.61 -36.06
C ASN A 1022 11.13 -8.63 -34.92
N HIS A 1023 11.75 -8.34 -33.79
CA HIS A 1023 11.73 -9.20 -32.63
C HIS A 1023 10.32 -9.32 -32.02
N MET A 1024 9.47 -8.29 -32.08
CA MET A 1024 8.06 -8.41 -31.68
C MET A 1024 7.37 -9.53 -32.45
N LEU A 1025 7.51 -9.56 -33.77
CA LEU A 1025 6.91 -10.59 -34.63
C LEU A 1025 7.52 -11.98 -34.37
N LEU A 1026 8.85 -12.06 -34.43
CA LEU A 1026 9.58 -13.33 -34.39
C LEU A 1026 9.52 -14.00 -33.02
N LYS A 1027 9.61 -13.21 -31.94
CA LYS A 1027 9.63 -13.80 -30.61
C LYS A 1027 8.26 -14.24 -30.15
N ASP A 1028 7.24 -13.47 -30.49
CA ASP A 1028 5.86 -13.88 -30.25
C ASP A 1028 5.59 -15.23 -30.95
N LEU A 1029 5.92 -15.33 -32.24
CA LEU A 1029 5.86 -16.58 -33.00
C LEU A 1029 6.51 -17.77 -32.30
N LEU A 1030 7.75 -17.63 -31.82
CA LEU A 1030 8.47 -18.72 -31.15
C LEU A 1030 7.78 -19.15 -29.84
N PHE A 1031 7.23 -18.22 -29.07
CA PHE A 1031 6.45 -18.55 -27.88
C PHE A 1031 5.11 -19.17 -28.22
N LEU A 1032 4.41 -18.70 -29.27
CA LEU A 1032 3.17 -19.32 -29.73
C LEU A 1032 3.40 -20.75 -30.23
N VAL A 1033 4.49 -21.03 -30.95
CA VAL A 1033 4.88 -22.40 -31.31
C VAL A 1033 5.15 -23.24 -30.05
N ALA A 1034 5.92 -22.72 -29.09
CA ALA A 1034 6.12 -23.43 -27.82
C ALA A 1034 4.79 -23.69 -27.10
N GLY A 1035 3.83 -22.77 -27.20
CA GLY A 1035 2.48 -22.94 -26.66
C GLY A 1035 1.71 -24.07 -27.32
N CYS A 1036 1.87 -24.28 -28.62
CA CYS A 1036 1.25 -25.40 -29.35
C CYS A 1036 1.80 -26.75 -28.87
N ILE A 1037 3.11 -26.82 -28.61
CA ILE A 1037 3.77 -28.03 -28.06
C ILE A 1037 3.28 -28.28 -26.63
N LEU A 1038 3.34 -27.26 -25.78
CA LEU A 1038 2.98 -27.36 -24.36
C LEU A 1038 1.51 -27.70 -24.11
N ALA A 1039 0.60 -27.16 -24.93
CA ALA A 1039 -0.83 -27.42 -24.82
C ALA A 1039 -1.22 -28.87 -25.13
N GLN A 1040 -0.36 -29.62 -25.84
CA GLN A 1040 -0.61 -31.03 -26.18
C GLN A 1040 0.27 -32.01 -25.41
N ALA A 1041 1.54 -31.66 -25.17
CA ALA A 1041 2.53 -32.57 -24.62
C ALA A 1041 2.67 -32.50 -23.10
N HIS A 1042 2.28 -31.39 -22.45
CA HIS A 1042 2.43 -31.13 -21.01
C HIS A 1042 3.86 -31.30 -20.44
N ILE A 1043 4.88 -31.37 -21.30
CA ILE A 1043 6.31 -31.50 -20.94
C ILE A 1043 7.02 -30.15 -21.03
N THR A 1044 8.02 -29.95 -20.18
CA THR A 1044 8.74 -28.67 -20.08
C THR A 1044 10.18 -28.73 -20.59
N SER A 1045 10.75 -29.92 -20.73
CA SER A 1045 12.10 -30.14 -21.26
C SER A 1045 12.10 -30.50 -22.74
N LEU A 1046 13.12 -30.02 -23.47
CA LEU A 1046 13.41 -30.45 -24.84
C LEU A 1046 13.96 -31.88 -24.90
N ASP A 1047 14.51 -32.42 -23.80
CA ASP A 1047 15.11 -33.76 -23.75
C ASP A 1047 14.06 -34.88 -23.87
N GLU A 1048 12.78 -34.55 -23.68
CA GLU A 1048 11.64 -35.50 -23.73
C GLU A 1048 10.93 -35.47 -25.10
N LEU A 1049 11.31 -34.55 -25.98
CA LEU A 1049 10.74 -34.38 -27.31
C LEU A 1049 11.59 -35.04 -28.37
N GLY A 1050 11.00 -35.36 -29.52
CA GLY A 1050 11.74 -35.87 -30.67
C GLY A 1050 10.79 -36.18 -31.83
N GLY A 1051 11.22 -35.87 -33.04
CA GLY A 1051 10.51 -36.20 -34.28
C GLY A 1051 9.15 -35.51 -34.47
N LEU A 1052 8.87 -34.44 -33.73
CA LEU A 1052 7.57 -33.76 -33.74
C LEU A 1052 7.21 -33.16 -35.10
N GLY A 1053 8.20 -32.83 -35.95
CA GLY A 1053 7.98 -32.23 -37.26
C GLY A 1053 7.15 -33.12 -38.22
N ARG A 1054 7.11 -34.44 -37.98
CA ARG A 1054 6.27 -35.37 -38.74
C ARG A 1054 4.79 -35.29 -38.35
N LYS A 1055 4.49 -34.86 -37.14
CA LYS A 1055 3.13 -34.75 -36.57
C LYS A 1055 2.57 -33.34 -36.65
N MET A 1056 3.45 -32.34 -36.52
CA MET A 1056 3.10 -30.92 -36.55
C MET A 1056 3.94 -30.18 -37.63
N PRO A 1057 3.78 -30.52 -38.92
CA PRO A 1057 4.63 -29.98 -39.99
C PRO A 1057 4.47 -28.47 -40.19
N ILE A 1058 3.28 -27.91 -39.96
CA ILE A 1058 3.03 -26.47 -40.10
C ILE A 1058 3.69 -25.75 -38.92
N THR A 1059 3.48 -26.23 -37.69
CA THR A 1059 4.12 -25.66 -36.50
C THR A 1059 5.65 -25.73 -36.59
N PHE A 1060 6.20 -26.83 -37.12
CA PHE A 1060 7.63 -26.96 -37.41
C PHE A 1060 8.11 -25.92 -38.44
N GLY A 1061 7.39 -25.75 -39.55
CA GLY A 1061 7.73 -24.76 -40.57
C GLY A 1061 7.73 -23.33 -40.03
N ILE A 1062 6.72 -22.99 -39.21
CA ILE A 1062 6.62 -21.69 -38.52
C ILE A 1062 7.81 -21.49 -37.56
N PHE A 1063 8.14 -22.50 -36.76
CA PHE A 1063 9.28 -22.44 -35.85
C PHE A 1063 10.59 -22.23 -36.59
N LEU A 1064 10.84 -23.01 -37.64
CA LEU A 1064 12.07 -22.94 -38.42
C LEU A 1064 12.22 -21.56 -39.07
N PHE A 1065 11.15 -21.03 -39.68
CA PHE A 1065 11.12 -19.68 -40.22
C PHE A 1065 11.45 -18.63 -39.15
N ALA A 1066 10.74 -18.66 -38.02
CA ALA A 1066 10.90 -17.66 -36.96
C ALA A 1066 12.30 -17.76 -36.32
N GLY A 1067 12.80 -18.96 -36.10
CA GLY A 1067 14.11 -19.23 -35.52
C GLY A 1067 15.26 -18.81 -36.43
N LEU A 1068 15.23 -19.17 -37.71
CA LEU A 1068 16.26 -18.76 -38.68
C LEU A 1068 16.23 -17.25 -38.90
N SER A 1069 15.04 -16.63 -38.91
CA SER A 1069 14.94 -15.18 -38.97
C SER A 1069 15.55 -14.52 -37.74
N LEU A 1070 15.25 -15.03 -36.53
CA LEU A 1070 15.84 -14.53 -35.28
C LEU A 1070 17.37 -14.68 -35.26
N ALA A 1071 17.90 -15.78 -35.81
CA ALA A 1071 19.34 -15.99 -35.96
C ALA A 1071 19.99 -14.99 -36.93
N GLY A 1072 19.22 -14.42 -37.85
CA GLY A 1072 19.66 -13.42 -38.82
C GLY A 1072 20.13 -14.05 -40.12
N ILE A 1073 19.35 -14.97 -40.70
CA ILE A 1073 19.65 -15.57 -42.01
C ILE A 1073 19.05 -14.74 -43.15
N PRO A 1074 19.84 -14.27 -44.14
CA PRO A 1074 19.30 -13.61 -45.34
C PRO A 1074 18.37 -14.55 -46.14
N PRO A 1075 17.23 -14.08 -46.67
CA PRO A 1075 16.73 -12.71 -46.76
C PRO A 1075 15.70 -12.38 -45.65
N LEU A 1076 15.67 -13.14 -44.55
CA LEU A 1076 14.65 -13.00 -43.52
C LEU A 1076 14.81 -11.68 -42.75
N ASN A 1077 13.70 -11.15 -42.23
CA ASN A 1077 13.64 -9.81 -41.64
C ASN A 1077 14.62 -9.58 -40.48
N GLY A 1078 14.93 -10.59 -39.67
CA GLY A 1078 15.88 -10.45 -38.56
C GLY A 1078 17.30 -10.12 -39.01
N PHE A 1079 17.73 -10.54 -40.21
CA PHE A 1079 19.05 -10.22 -40.76
C PHE A 1079 19.21 -8.70 -40.95
N GLY A 1080 18.24 -8.07 -41.61
CA GLY A 1080 18.34 -6.65 -41.97
C GLY A 1080 18.56 -5.75 -40.75
N SER A 1081 17.81 -5.99 -39.68
CA SER A 1081 17.97 -5.22 -38.44
C SER A 1081 19.32 -5.41 -37.74
N LYS A 1082 19.86 -6.63 -37.69
CA LYS A 1082 21.17 -6.91 -37.08
C LYS A 1082 22.31 -6.34 -37.92
N TRP A 1083 22.19 -6.42 -39.25
CA TRP A 1083 23.14 -5.85 -40.19
C TRP A 1083 23.34 -4.34 -39.95
N LEU A 1084 22.25 -3.59 -39.78
CA LEU A 1084 22.31 -2.16 -39.45
C LEU A 1084 23.01 -1.89 -38.10
N ILE A 1085 22.75 -2.71 -37.07
CA ILE A 1085 23.40 -2.58 -35.77
C ILE A 1085 24.91 -2.84 -35.88
N TYR A 1086 25.33 -3.84 -36.67
CA TYR A 1086 26.74 -4.14 -36.90
C TYR A 1086 27.44 -3.00 -37.62
N GLN A 1087 26.86 -2.51 -38.73
CA GLN A 1087 27.41 -1.38 -39.47
C GLN A 1087 27.55 -0.15 -38.58
N ALA A 1088 26.50 0.20 -37.84
CA ALA A 1088 26.52 1.34 -36.92
C ALA A 1088 27.63 1.21 -35.87
N ALA A 1089 27.83 0.02 -35.29
CA ALA A 1089 28.87 -0.20 -34.29
C ALA A 1089 30.29 -0.11 -34.90
N PHE A 1090 30.50 -0.65 -36.11
CA PHE A 1090 31.77 -0.56 -36.82
C PHE A 1090 32.10 0.86 -37.27
N GLU A 1091 31.14 1.56 -37.88
CA GLU A 1091 31.30 2.94 -38.35
C GLU A 1091 31.55 3.92 -37.19
N SER A 1092 31.01 3.63 -36.00
CA SER A 1092 31.27 4.42 -34.77
C SER A 1092 32.58 4.04 -34.07
N GLY A 1093 33.39 3.13 -34.62
CA GLY A 1093 34.66 2.68 -34.01
C GLY A 1093 34.51 1.76 -32.80
N HIS A 1094 33.31 1.27 -32.49
CA HIS A 1094 33.02 0.40 -31.35
C HIS A 1094 33.20 -1.10 -31.69
N TYR A 1095 34.39 -1.48 -32.14
CA TYR A 1095 34.70 -2.82 -32.64
C TYR A 1095 34.38 -3.96 -31.65
N LEU A 1096 34.65 -3.77 -30.36
CA LEU A 1096 34.36 -4.78 -29.33
C LEU A 1096 32.86 -5.00 -29.14
N LEU A 1097 32.05 -3.95 -29.22
CA LEU A 1097 30.59 -4.05 -29.13
C LEU A 1097 30.03 -4.75 -30.38
N ALA A 1098 30.59 -4.45 -31.56
CA ALA A 1098 30.25 -5.13 -32.80
C ALA A 1098 30.58 -6.64 -32.74
N LEU A 1099 31.77 -6.99 -32.25
CA LEU A 1099 32.21 -8.39 -32.09
C LEU A 1099 31.32 -9.15 -31.09
N ALA A 1100 30.97 -8.51 -29.97
CA ALA A 1100 30.03 -9.07 -29.01
C ALA A 1100 28.67 -9.36 -29.65
N ALA A 1101 28.15 -8.41 -30.43
CA ALA A 1101 26.89 -8.57 -31.16
C ALA A 1101 26.99 -9.69 -32.21
N LEU A 1102 28.09 -9.84 -32.94
CA LEU A 1102 28.28 -10.96 -33.89
C LEU A 1102 28.31 -12.32 -33.18
N MET A 1103 29.08 -12.43 -32.09
CA MET A 1103 29.19 -13.68 -31.31
C MET A 1103 27.85 -14.10 -30.69
N SER A 1104 27.04 -13.16 -30.22
CA SER A 1104 25.68 -13.47 -29.74
C SER A 1104 24.77 -14.01 -30.84
N SER A 1105 25.00 -13.63 -32.10
CA SER A 1105 24.20 -14.11 -33.24
C SER A 1105 24.48 -15.58 -33.49
N LEU A 1106 25.74 -16.00 -33.31
CA LEU A 1106 26.15 -17.39 -33.36
C LEU A 1106 25.49 -18.21 -32.24
N PHE A 1107 25.45 -17.70 -31.00
CA PHE A 1107 24.74 -18.37 -29.92
C PHE A 1107 23.24 -18.47 -30.17
N THR A 1108 22.64 -17.43 -30.78
CA THR A 1108 21.23 -17.45 -31.17
C THR A 1108 20.96 -18.55 -32.19
N LEU A 1109 21.82 -18.68 -33.22
CA LEU A 1109 21.73 -19.75 -34.20
C LEU A 1109 21.87 -21.13 -33.55
N ALA A 1110 22.88 -21.32 -32.69
CA ALA A 1110 23.08 -22.57 -31.97
C ALA A 1110 21.85 -22.96 -31.11
N ALA A 1111 21.28 -22.01 -30.36
CA ALA A 1111 20.09 -22.27 -29.54
C ALA A 1111 18.86 -22.62 -30.39
N VAL A 1112 18.66 -21.96 -31.54
CA VAL A 1112 17.58 -22.28 -32.48
C VAL A 1112 17.77 -23.67 -33.09
N LEU A 1113 18.98 -24.00 -33.53
CA LEU A 1113 19.29 -25.32 -34.10
C LEU A 1113 19.13 -26.42 -33.05
N LYS A 1114 19.56 -26.18 -31.81
CA LYS A 1114 19.33 -27.09 -30.68
C LYS A 1114 17.85 -27.41 -30.52
N PHE A 1115 17.00 -26.38 -30.41
CA PHE A 1115 15.57 -26.58 -30.29
C PHE A 1115 14.97 -27.28 -31.52
N ALA A 1116 15.33 -26.85 -32.73
CA ALA A 1116 14.83 -27.44 -33.98
C ALA A 1116 15.14 -28.95 -34.04
N HIS A 1117 16.40 -29.29 -33.76
CA HIS A 1117 16.90 -30.65 -33.82
C HIS A 1117 16.23 -31.54 -32.79
N THR A 1118 16.19 -31.12 -31.53
CA THR A 1118 15.73 -31.96 -30.42
C THR A 1118 14.21 -32.05 -30.37
N ALA A 1119 13.48 -30.97 -30.64
CA ALA A 1119 12.03 -31.00 -30.60
C ALA A 1119 11.41 -31.64 -31.85
N PHE A 1120 11.85 -31.22 -33.04
CA PHE A 1120 11.14 -31.51 -34.29
C PHE A 1120 11.81 -32.57 -35.17
N MET A 1121 13.14 -32.71 -35.10
CA MET A 1121 13.88 -33.69 -35.90
C MET A 1121 14.16 -34.97 -35.11
N GLY A 1122 14.80 -35.96 -35.74
CA GLY A 1122 15.15 -37.23 -35.10
C GLY A 1122 13.99 -38.23 -35.02
N GLN A 1123 14.13 -39.22 -34.14
CA GLN A 1123 13.13 -40.27 -33.91
C GLN A 1123 11.95 -39.74 -33.11
N LEU A 1124 10.75 -40.24 -33.42
CA LEU A 1124 9.51 -39.83 -32.77
C LEU A 1124 9.51 -40.31 -31.32
N SER A 1125 9.45 -39.37 -30.37
CA SER A 1125 9.37 -39.73 -28.95
C SER A 1125 8.01 -40.36 -28.62
N PRO A 1126 7.93 -41.23 -27.58
CA PRO A 1126 6.66 -41.82 -27.16
C PRO A 1126 5.59 -40.77 -26.84
N VAL A 1127 5.99 -39.66 -26.22
CA VAL A 1127 5.11 -38.51 -25.91
C VAL A 1127 4.59 -37.86 -27.19
N ALA A 1128 5.42 -37.78 -28.24
CA ALA A 1128 5.05 -37.19 -29.52
C ALA A 1128 4.18 -38.08 -30.41
N ALA A 1129 4.02 -39.37 -30.11
CA ALA A 1129 3.28 -40.30 -30.94
C ALA A 1129 1.79 -39.92 -31.11
N GLY A 1130 1.16 -39.41 -30.04
CA GLY A 1130 -0.26 -39.03 -29.99
C GLY A 1130 -0.56 -37.58 -30.39
N MET A 1131 0.46 -36.75 -30.59
CA MET A 1131 0.26 -35.33 -30.90
C MET A 1131 -0.29 -35.11 -32.32
N LYS A 1132 -1.07 -34.04 -32.48
CA LYS A 1132 -1.63 -33.60 -33.77
C LYS A 1132 -1.23 -32.15 -34.04
N GLU A 1133 -1.45 -31.71 -35.27
CA GLU A 1133 -1.23 -30.31 -35.61
C GLU A 1133 -2.12 -29.38 -34.76
N ALA A 1134 -1.62 -28.17 -34.48
CA ALA A 1134 -2.34 -27.17 -33.72
C ALA A 1134 -3.66 -26.78 -34.41
N PRO A 1135 -4.72 -26.44 -33.65
CA PRO A 1135 -6.01 -26.05 -34.23
C PRO A 1135 -5.88 -24.76 -35.05
N ALA A 1136 -6.77 -24.59 -36.03
CA ALA A 1136 -6.76 -23.43 -36.94
C ALA A 1136 -6.79 -22.07 -36.23
N VAL A 1137 -7.50 -21.98 -35.10
CA VAL A 1137 -7.59 -20.75 -34.27
C VAL A 1137 -6.22 -20.35 -33.68
N MET A 1138 -5.31 -21.30 -33.47
CA MET A 1138 -3.94 -21.04 -33.02
C MET A 1138 -2.98 -20.86 -34.22
N LEU A 1139 -3.17 -21.61 -35.31
CA LEU A 1139 -2.35 -21.50 -36.52
C LEU A 1139 -2.55 -20.17 -37.25
N ALA A 1140 -3.77 -19.66 -37.37
CA ALA A 1140 -4.06 -18.46 -38.16
C ALA A 1140 -3.33 -17.21 -37.65
N PRO A 1141 -3.33 -16.89 -36.33
CA PRO A 1141 -2.51 -15.80 -35.78
C PRO A 1141 -1.01 -16.00 -36.03
N MET A 1142 -0.50 -17.23 -35.94
CA MET A 1142 0.91 -17.51 -36.23
C MET A 1142 1.24 -17.30 -37.71
N LEU A 1143 0.40 -17.78 -38.63
CA LEU A 1143 0.59 -17.58 -40.07
C LEU A 1143 0.52 -16.09 -40.45
N LEU A 1144 -0.32 -15.30 -39.77
CA LEU A 1144 -0.36 -13.84 -39.94
C LEU A 1144 0.98 -13.19 -39.55
N LEU A 1145 1.58 -13.59 -38.43
CA LEU A 1145 2.90 -13.08 -38.02
C LEU A 1145 4.01 -13.53 -38.97
N VAL A 1146 3.94 -14.75 -39.54
CA VAL A 1146 4.87 -15.21 -40.58
C VAL A 1146 4.72 -14.33 -41.83
N ALA A 1147 3.50 -14.10 -42.30
CA ALA A 1147 3.24 -13.26 -43.46
C ALA A 1147 3.77 -11.83 -43.26
N ALA A 1148 3.52 -11.23 -42.08
CA ALA A 1148 4.06 -9.92 -41.72
C ALA A 1148 5.60 -9.91 -41.69
N SER A 1149 6.22 -10.96 -41.15
CA SER A 1149 7.69 -11.08 -41.09
C SER A 1149 8.31 -11.25 -42.48
N VAL A 1150 7.67 -12.02 -43.36
CA VAL A 1150 8.08 -12.15 -44.77
C VAL A 1150 7.95 -10.81 -45.48
N ALA A 1151 6.82 -10.12 -45.34
CA ALA A 1151 6.58 -8.82 -45.97
C ALA A 1151 7.65 -7.80 -45.57
N VAL A 1152 7.96 -7.68 -44.28
CA VAL A 1152 9.00 -6.78 -43.77
C VAL A 1152 10.41 -7.22 -44.17
N GLY A 1153 10.66 -8.53 -44.31
CA GLY A 1153 11.96 -9.04 -44.74
C GLY A 1153 12.25 -8.73 -46.19
N VAL A 1154 11.25 -8.89 -47.06
CA VAL A 1154 11.34 -8.58 -48.48
C VAL A 1154 11.33 -7.06 -48.73
N PHE A 1155 10.48 -6.33 -48.00
CA PHE A 1155 10.30 -4.89 -48.10
C PHE A 1155 10.68 -4.20 -46.79
N PRO A 1156 11.99 -3.99 -46.51
CA PRO A 1156 12.43 -3.36 -45.27
C PRO A 1156 11.90 -1.92 -45.11
N GLY A 1157 11.53 -1.26 -46.23
CA GLY A 1157 10.87 0.04 -46.25
C GLY A 1157 9.58 0.11 -45.43
N LEU A 1158 8.86 -1.01 -45.24
CA LEU A 1158 7.66 -1.07 -44.40
C LEU A 1158 7.92 -0.69 -42.93
N LEU A 1159 9.14 -0.92 -42.44
CA LEU A 1159 9.57 -0.43 -41.13
C LEU A 1159 10.45 0.82 -41.24
N LEU A 1160 11.36 0.86 -42.21
CA LEU A 1160 12.35 1.93 -42.31
C LEU A 1160 11.74 3.30 -42.64
N VAL A 1161 10.67 3.38 -43.45
CA VAL A 1161 10.00 4.66 -43.75
C VAL A 1161 9.33 5.24 -42.50
N PRO A 1162 8.50 4.47 -41.75
CA PRO A 1162 8.03 4.91 -40.43
C PRO A 1162 9.15 5.28 -39.46
N ILE A 1163 10.24 4.49 -39.40
CA ILE A 1163 11.39 4.75 -38.52
C ILE A 1163 12.11 6.05 -38.90
N ALA A 1164 12.29 6.33 -40.19
CA ALA A 1164 12.85 7.61 -40.65
C ALA A 1164 11.94 8.78 -40.23
N GLY A 1165 10.62 8.61 -40.32
CA GLY A 1165 9.64 9.58 -39.80
C GLY A 1165 9.73 9.77 -38.29
N ILE A 1166 9.94 8.68 -37.53
CA ILE A 1166 10.19 8.72 -36.09
C ILE A 1166 11.46 9.52 -35.80
N GLN A 1167 12.58 9.22 -36.47
CA GLN A 1167 13.84 9.94 -36.30
C GLN A 1167 13.67 11.44 -36.58
N ALA A 1168 13.00 11.79 -37.68
CA ALA A 1168 12.69 13.18 -38.02
C ALA A 1168 11.88 13.86 -36.90
N SER A 1169 10.83 13.20 -36.38
CA SER A 1169 10.00 13.73 -35.29
C SER A 1169 10.75 13.90 -33.97
N LEU A 1170 11.80 13.10 -33.76
CA LEU A 1170 12.67 13.14 -32.58
C LEU A 1170 13.84 14.13 -32.76
N GLY A 1171 13.91 14.85 -33.88
CA GLY A 1171 15.00 15.78 -34.18
C GLY A 1171 16.34 15.10 -34.51
N LEU A 1172 16.31 13.81 -34.87
CA LEU A 1172 17.46 13.03 -35.30
C LEU A 1172 17.56 13.05 -36.83
N GLU A 1173 18.77 12.90 -37.36
CA GLU A 1173 18.98 12.72 -38.80
C GLU A 1173 18.26 11.45 -39.28
N PRO A 1174 17.28 11.53 -40.20
CA PRO A 1174 16.55 10.35 -40.67
C PRO A 1174 17.43 9.46 -41.55
N VAL A 1175 17.32 8.14 -41.38
CA VAL A 1175 17.94 7.22 -42.34
C VAL A 1175 17.31 7.34 -43.72
N ALA A 1176 18.13 7.17 -44.76
CA ALA A 1176 17.63 7.09 -46.13
C ALA A 1176 16.75 5.84 -46.30
N ALA A 1177 15.44 6.04 -46.42
CA ALA A 1177 14.45 4.96 -46.53
C ALA A 1177 13.52 5.17 -47.73
N ASN A 1178 13.24 4.09 -48.45
CA ASN A 1178 12.24 4.05 -49.52
C ASN A 1178 11.43 2.76 -49.35
N TRP A 1179 10.13 2.80 -49.67
CA TRP A 1179 9.22 1.65 -49.59
C TRP A 1179 9.73 0.43 -50.35
N LEU A 1180 10.36 0.63 -51.51
CA LEU A 1180 10.97 -0.42 -52.34
C LEU A 1180 12.51 -0.42 -52.29
N GLY A 1181 13.11 0.42 -51.43
CA GLY A 1181 14.57 0.57 -51.31
C GLY A 1181 15.24 -0.56 -50.54
N GLY A 1182 16.55 -0.68 -50.70
CA GLY A 1182 17.40 -1.58 -49.91
C GLY A 1182 17.66 -1.07 -48.48
N LEU A 1183 18.50 -1.78 -47.73
CA LEU A 1183 18.95 -1.33 -46.41
C LEU A 1183 19.88 -0.11 -46.55
N PRO A 1184 19.72 0.92 -45.69
CA PRO A 1184 20.62 2.07 -45.65
C PRO A 1184 22.00 1.67 -45.12
N GLY A 1185 23.04 2.41 -45.51
CA GLY A 1185 24.41 2.21 -45.06
C GLY A 1185 25.43 2.29 -46.18
N SER A 1186 26.71 2.09 -45.83
CA SER A 1186 27.86 2.15 -46.74
C SER A 1186 27.89 1.06 -47.83
N SER A 1187 27.07 0.01 -47.68
CA SER A 1187 26.95 -1.09 -48.65
C SER A 1187 25.48 -1.33 -48.99
N PRO A 1188 25.04 -1.12 -50.25
CA PRO A 1188 23.64 -1.28 -50.64
C PRO A 1188 23.26 -2.77 -50.72
N PHE A 1189 22.60 -3.28 -49.68
CA PHE A 1189 21.98 -4.61 -49.67
C PHE A 1189 20.49 -4.50 -50.01
N ASN A 1190 20.03 -5.18 -51.06
CA ASN A 1190 18.62 -5.21 -51.44
C ASN A 1190 18.00 -6.60 -51.15
N PRO A 1191 17.19 -6.75 -50.08
CA PRO A 1191 16.58 -8.02 -49.71
C PRO A 1191 15.61 -8.57 -50.78
N LEU A 1192 14.97 -7.70 -51.56
CA LEU A 1192 14.01 -8.10 -52.60
C LEU A 1192 14.71 -8.94 -53.69
N VAL A 1193 15.87 -8.48 -54.16
CA VAL A 1193 16.63 -9.18 -55.21
C VAL A 1193 17.06 -10.57 -54.74
N LEU A 1194 17.58 -10.66 -53.51
CA LEU A 1194 17.98 -11.94 -52.91
C LEU A 1194 16.77 -12.87 -52.71
N SER A 1195 15.63 -12.33 -52.27
CA SER A 1195 14.40 -13.10 -52.09
C SER A 1195 13.89 -13.66 -53.41
N LEU A 1196 13.85 -12.87 -54.47
CA LEU A 1196 13.44 -13.31 -55.81
C LEU A 1196 14.39 -14.39 -56.35
N ALA A 1197 15.71 -14.22 -56.16
CA ALA A 1197 16.69 -15.23 -56.55
C ALA A 1197 16.49 -16.56 -55.81
N LEU A 1198 16.27 -16.52 -54.50
CA LEU A 1198 16.03 -17.74 -53.70
C LEU A 1198 14.71 -18.42 -54.04
N VAL A 1199 13.65 -17.67 -54.31
CA VAL A 1199 12.37 -18.22 -54.79
C VAL A 1199 12.56 -18.89 -56.16
N ALA A 1200 13.29 -18.26 -57.09
CA ALA A 1200 13.57 -18.83 -58.40
C ALA A 1200 14.37 -20.14 -58.28
N VAL A 1201 15.45 -20.16 -57.49
CA VAL A 1201 16.26 -21.37 -57.24
C VAL A 1201 15.41 -22.46 -56.57
N GLY A 1202 14.58 -22.10 -55.60
CA GLY A 1202 13.67 -23.03 -54.92
C GLY A 1202 12.62 -23.63 -55.86
N LEU A 1203 12.02 -22.82 -56.74
CA LEU A 1203 11.06 -23.28 -57.75
C LEU A 1203 11.71 -24.22 -58.77
N ILE A 1204 12.92 -23.90 -59.24
CA ILE A 1204 13.70 -24.77 -60.12
C ILE A 1204 13.98 -26.11 -59.44
N GLY A 1205 14.43 -26.09 -58.17
CA GLY A 1205 14.67 -27.29 -57.38
C GLY A 1205 13.41 -28.11 -57.14
N TRP A 1206 12.28 -27.47 -56.85
CA TRP A 1206 10.98 -28.13 -56.66
C TRP A 1206 10.46 -28.75 -57.97
N LEU A 1207 10.59 -28.04 -59.09
CA LEU A 1207 10.21 -28.54 -60.41
C LEU A 1207 11.08 -29.73 -60.82
N TYR A 1208 12.40 -29.64 -60.61
CA TYR A 1208 13.33 -30.76 -60.80
C TYR A 1208 12.92 -31.96 -59.94
N TYR A 1209 12.63 -31.76 -58.65
CA TYR A 1209 12.19 -32.84 -57.75
C TYR A 1209 10.88 -33.49 -58.21
N ARG A 1210 9.92 -32.71 -58.70
CA ARG A 1210 8.64 -33.21 -59.25
C ARG A 1210 8.83 -34.01 -60.54
N ILE A 1211 9.74 -33.58 -61.42
CA ILE A 1211 10.03 -34.25 -62.71
C ILE A 1211 10.89 -35.49 -62.51
N ALA A 1212 11.85 -35.47 -61.57
CA ALA A 1212 12.81 -36.54 -61.33
C ALA A 1212 12.22 -37.82 -60.70
N GLY A 1213 10.91 -37.86 -60.39
CA GLY A 1213 10.21 -39.08 -60.00
C GLY A 1213 10.75 -39.76 -58.73
N SER A 1214 11.24 -39.00 -57.74
CA SER A 1214 11.89 -39.59 -56.57
C SER A 1214 10.92 -40.39 -55.69
N THR A 1215 11.24 -41.67 -55.45
CA THR A 1215 10.57 -42.51 -54.47
C THR A 1215 11.00 -42.12 -53.05
N LYS A 1216 10.07 -42.17 -52.08
CA LYS A 1216 10.41 -41.97 -50.66
C LYS A 1216 11.30 -43.13 -50.20
N VAL A 1217 12.58 -42.87 -49.96
CA VAL A 1217 13.49 -43.85 -49.35
C VAL A 1217 13.49 -43.65 -47.83
N ALA A 1218 12.99 -44.64 -47.09
CA ALA A 1218 13.17 -44.69 -45.64
C ALA A 1218 14.52 -45.35 -45.35
N SER A 1219 15.53 -44.57 -45.01
CA SER A 1219 16.82 -45.09 -44.56
C SER A 1219 16.76 -45.48 -43.08
N TYR A 1220 17.31 -46.66 -42.74
CA TYR A 1220 17.57 -47.03 -41.35
C TYR A 1220 18.60 -46.06 -40.76
N VAL A 1221 18.47 -45.70 -39.48
CA VAL A 1221 19.48 -44.89 -38.79
C VAL A 1221 20.79 -45.65 -38.82
N HIS A 1222 21.86 -45.00 -39.28
CA HIS A 1222 23.18 -45.62 -39.32
C HIS A 1222 23.77 -45.68 -37.90
N THR A 1223 23.70 -46.85 -37.27
CA THR A 1223 24.16 -47.12 -35.90
C THR A 1223 25.56 -47.75 -35.85
N GLY A 1224 26.33 -47.67 -36.94
CA GLY A 1224 27.64 -48.33 -37.04
C GLY A 1224 27.58 -49.87 -37.04
N GLY A 1225 26.47 -50.46 -37.48
CA GLY A 1225 26.30 -51.92 -37.62
C GLY A 1225 25.42 -52.59 -36.56
N VAL A 1226 24.89 -51.83 -35.58
CA VAL A 1226 24.03 -52.36 -34.51
C VAL A 1226 22.54 -52.24 -34.88
N MET A 1227 21.91 -53.35 -35.26
CA MET A 1227 20.54 -53.33 -35.83
C MET A 1227 19.40 -53.24 -34.79
N ASN A 1228 19.69 -53.45 -33.50
CA ASN A 1228 18.68 -53.59 -32.43
C ASN A 1228 18.81 -52.53 -31.32
N ILE A 1229 18.84 -51.24 -31.68
CA ILE A 1229 18.79 -50.15 -30.69
C ILE A 1229 17.33 -49.68 -30.53
N PRO A 1230 16.75 -49.67 -29.32
CA PRO A 1230 15.44 -49.08 -29.10
C PRO A 1230 15.39 -47.61 -29.54
N ASN A 1231 14.29 -47.17 -30.16
CA ASN A 1231 14.11 -45.78 -30.61
C ASN A 1231 14.41 -44.74 -29.53
N ALA A 1232 14.12 -45.06 -28.26
CA ALA A 1232 14.42 -44.21 -27.11
C ALA A 1232 15.94 -43.97 -26.91
N ARG A 1233 16.80 -44.95 -27.22
CA ARG A 1233 18.28 -44.82 -27.14
C ARG A 1233 18.90 -44.19 -28.38
N MET A 1234 18.15 -44.09 -29.47
CA MET A 1234 18.55 -43.36 -30.69
C MET A 1234 18.14 -41.87 -30.65
N HIS A 1235 17.45 -41.45 -29.59
CA HIS A 1235 17.11 -40.05 -29.38
C HIS A 1235 18.33 -39.28 -28.85
N MET A 1236 18.68 -38.17 -29.51
CA MET A 1236 19.76 -37.29 -29.07
C MET A 1236 19.15 -36.15 -28.21
N PRO A 1237 19.34 -36.16 -26.88
CA PRO A 1237 18.78 -35.15 -26.01
C PRO A 1237 19.44 -33.79 -26.23
N ALA A 1238 18.77 -32.74 -25.80
CA ALA A 1238 19.23 -31.36 -25.95
C ALA A 1238 20.48 -31.08 -25.08
N SER A 1239 20.64 -31.79 -23.97
CA SER A 1239 21.86 -31.77 -23.14
C SER A 1239 23.11 -32.30 -23.87
N ALA A 1240 22.95 -33.27 -24.78
CA ALA A 1240 24.07 -33.92 -25.46
C ALA A 1240 24.53 -33.19 -26.73
N LEU A 1241 23.67 -32.40 -27.38
CA LEU A 1241 23.96 -31.81 -28.69
C LEU A 1241 25.18 -30.87 -28.69
N TYR A 1242 25.40 -30.13 -27.61
CA TYR A 1242 26.51 -29.19 -27.45
C TYR A 1242 27.28 -29.42 -26.16
N GLU A 1243 27.50 -30.68 -25.77
CA GLU A 1243 28.15 -31.03 -24.50
C GLU A 1243 29.49 -30.28 -24.28
N THR A 1244 30.37 -30.24 -25.28
CA THR A 1244 31.67 -29.57 -25.16
C THR A 1244 31.56 -28.04 -25.06
N PRO A 1245 30.85 -27.32 -25.97
CA PRO A 1245 30.59 -25.90 -25.80
C PRO A 1245 29.86 -25.56 -24.49
N GLU A 1246 28.89 -26.38 -24.10
CA GLU A 1246 28.11 -26.21 -22.87
C GLU A 1246 29.02 -26.29 -21.63
N ARG A 1247 29.90 -27.30 -21.57
CA ARG A 1247 30.88 -27.44 -20.49
C ARG A 1247 31.81 -26.24 -20.40
N LEU A 1248 32.30 -25.72 -21.55
CA LEU A 1248 33.13 -24.52 -21.60
C LEU A 1248 32.38 -23.29 -21.08
N ILE A 1249 31.13 -23.09 -21.50
CA ILE A 1249 30.29 -21.98 -21.04
C ILE A 1249 30.05 -22.07 -19.53
N ARG A 1250 29.71 -23.26 -19.00
CA ARG A 1250 29.49 -23.48 -17.56
C ARG A 1250 30.74 -23.18 -16.74
N LEU A 1251 31.92 -23.62 -17.21
CA LEU A 1251 33.22 -23.32 -16.60
C LEU A 1251 33.50 -21.81 -16.58
N ALA A 1252 33.30 -21.13 -17.71
CA ALA A 1252 33.51 -19.68 -17.82
C ALA A 1252 32.59 -18.88 -16.89
N LEU A 1253 31.37 -19.37 -16.65
CA LEU A 1253 30.38 -18.70 -15.81
C LEU A 1253 30.44 -19.11 -14.32
N ARG A 1254 31.36 -20.02 -13.92
CA ARG A 1254 31.42 -20.62 -12.57
C ARG A 1254 30.06 -21.15 -12.08
N ALA A 1255 29.20 -21.56 -12.99
CA ALA A 1255 27.92 -22.16 -12.63
C ALA A 1255 28.20 -23.57 -12.11
N GLU A 1256 27.80 -23.89 -10.89
CA GLU A 1256 27.93 -25.26 -10.37
C GLU A 1256 27.32 -26.24 -11.38
N PRO A 1257 27.98 -27.38 -11.64
CA PRO A 1257 27.36 -28.45 -12.41
C PRO A 1257 26.06 -28.81 -11.72
N ALA A 1258 24.96 -28.85 -12.47
CA ALA A 1258 23.74 -29.45 -11.95
C ALA A 1258 24.13 -30.86 -11.51
N ILE A 1259 23.96 -31.17 -10.23
CA ILE A 1259 24.12 -32.52 -9.72
C ILE A 1259 23.13 -33.37 -10.52
N GLU A 1260 23.65 -34.11 -11.50
CA GLU A 1260 22.94 -35.23 -12.07
C GLU A 1260 22.62 -36.15 -10.89
N SER A 1261 21.34 -36.23 -10.50
CA SER A 1261 20.90 -37.39 -9.76
C SER A 1261 21.27 -38.59 -10.63
N PRO A 1262 22.08 -39.54 -10.14
CA PRO A 1262 22.44 -40.69 -10.96
C PRO A 1262 21.14 -41.33 -11.44
N SER A 1263 21.03 -41.49 -12.76
CA SER A 1263 19.98 -42.31 -13.35
C SER A 1263 20.05 -43.66 -12.65
N HIS A 1264 19.00 -44.01 -11.92
CA HIS A 1264 18.77 -45.41 -11.59
C HIS A 1264 18.47 -46.10 -12.92
N ASP A 1265 19.50 -46.79 -13.43
CA ASP A 1265 19.37 -47.83 -14.46
C ASP A 1265 18.34 -48.89 -14.04
#